data_AF-A0A932FH13-F1
#
_entry.id   AF-A0A932FH13-F1
#
_cell.length_a   1.000
_cell.length_b   1.000
_cell.length_c   1.000
_cell.angle_alpha   90.00
_cell.angle_beta   90.00
_cell.angle_gamma   90.00
#
_symmetry.space_group_name_H-M   'P 1'
#
loop_
_entity.id
_entity.type
_entity.pdbx_description
1 polymer ?
#
loop_
_entity_poly.entity_id
_entity_poly.type
_entity_poly.pdbx_seq_one_letter_code
_entity_poly.pdbx_strand_id
1 'polypeptide(L)'
;MAADSPTHNRPDPVAAPRRRRLVTPVLLLACTGAGVYTGMRWHTTFERWLRPSVANTAHSSEHQKSAHDAPEKKQLWTCGMHPQVIQDHPGDCPICHMKLTPLITGDAGNASSGPPATPATPAPPSGDRKIKYWHDPMMNPPYLSDRPGKSPMGMDLIPVYEDEAKPAGAAVTIDPAVVQNMGVRTVAVTQGPIVQRVRATAFIAEPETARTDINLRVSGWIQKLYANTEGMAVRKGDPLFDLYSPDLRLAIEELIAARRAQASGGGGAVAGPLNAADDSLIAAAQLRLRTLGLSQEQIDQLGAMEHAPPDVTFTSPINGVVVEKSGAFTGSAVIVGQNVMRLTDRSTMWVDARIPEGSLGRVRTGQPGRVRVDALAGNLIEGEVIFIHPNFDEMTRTALVRMAVPNPDGLLRAGMYAVAEIDTGSTDQVTIVPREAVIDTGEARLVFVSTGQGRFEPRRVAVGLAGSDGMIQIVSGVSPGEAVVSSGQFLLDSESRLREAIQKFLSKGAETGGQSSTNQPASPQEGSPSSGPATAPPARTPDPTAASPTVTAEQQQKADAALAEYLKLSTTLGAVQKSGAAPPPSLDMSALISAAHSLHGALSGTKQESLAVDLGKAAAALKDQPLTRQRELFSALGEKVIALADAVRPSKAVAGEGGGGVLYVMHCPMAPVDKGGGNGDWLQTTPNVANPFLGPEMKECGSLVRTITPREKEGKGK
;
A
#
# COMPACT_ATOMS: atom_id res chain seq x y z
N MET A 1 -47.33 11.75 -41.47
CA MET A 1 -48.59 11.95 -40.73
C MET A 1 -48.19 11.88 -39.24
N ALA A 2 -47.90 12.96 -38.52
CA ALA A 2 -48.52 14.30 -38.48
C ALA A 2 -50.02 14.23 -38.15
N ALA A 3 -50.59 14.96 -37.18
CA ALA A 3 -50.02 15.83 -36.13
C ALA A 3 -51.11 16.11 -35.05
N ASP A 4 -50.77 16.99 -34.09
CA ASP A 4 -51.67 17.86 -33.29
C ASP A 4 -52.46 17.35 -32.06
N SER A 5 -52.39 18.20 -31.03
CA SER A 5 -53.26 18.27 -29.84
C SER A 5 -54.36 19.33 -30.07
N PRO A 6 -55.38 19.49 -29.19
CA PRO A 6 -55.30 20.68 -28.29
C PRO A 6 -56.07 20.66 -26.94
N THR A 7 -55.50 21.40 -25.98
CA THR A 7 -56.07 22.28 -24.92
C THR A 7 -57.48 22.11 -24.29
N HIS A 8 -57.51 22.15 -22.94
CA HIS A 8 -58.41 22.96 -22.07
C HIS A 8 -57.97 22.74 -20.59
N ASN A 9 -58.31 23.52 -19.55
CA ASN A 9 -58.60 24.96 -19.34
C ASN A 9 -58.57 25.20 -17.79
N ARG A 10 -58.41 26.43 -17.28
CA ARG A 10 -58.38 26.72 -15.82
C ARG A 10 -59.26 27.93 -15.48
N PRO A 11 -59.94 27.94 -14.31
CA PRO A 11 -59.76 29.05 -13.37
C PRO A 11 -59.82 28.68 -11.87
N ASP A 12 -59.22 29.55 -11.02
CA ASP A 12 -59.33 29.55 -9.54
C ASP A 12 -60.52 30.48 -9.10
N PRO A 13 -60.64 31.05 -7.86
CA PRO A 13 -60.42 30.59 -6.47
C PRO A 13 -61.68 30.86 -5.55
N VAL A 14 -61.59 30.80 -4.19
CA VAL A 14 -62.07 31.84 -3.21
C VAL A 14 -62.14 31.37 -1.72
N ALA A 15 -61.47 32.16 -0.86
CA ALA A 15 -61.66 32.56 0.56
C ALA A 15 -62.29 31.69 1.70
N ALA A 16 -61.68 31.86 2.91
CA ALA A 16 -62.22 31.56 4.25
C ALA A 16 -63.19 32.65 4.79
N PRO A 17 -63.75 32.55 6.03
CA PRO A 17 -63.16 33.36 7.12
C PRO A 17 -63.42 32.99 8.62
N ARG A 18 -62.40 33.22 9.49
CA ARG A 18 -62.44 33.92 10.83
C ARG A 18 -63.23 33.33 12.05
N ARG A 19 -62.99 33.73 13.33
CA ARG A 19 -62.23 34.87 13.96
C ARG A 19 -61.87 34.63 15.46
N ARG A 20 -60.98 35.48 16.03
CA ARG A 20 -60.76 35.81 17.50
C ARG A 20 -60.07 34.68 18.33
N ARG A 21 -59.45 34.93 19.52
CA ARG A 21 -59.16 36.19 20.28
C ARG A 21 -57.84 36.08 21.12
N LEU A 22 -57.06 37.17 21.17
CA LEU A 22 -56.41 37.91 22.31
C LEU A 22 -56.06 37.18 23.64
N VAL A 23 -54.99 37.51 24.39
CA VAL A 23 -54.51 38.86 24.83
C VAL A 23 -52.97 38.94 25.02
N THR A 24 -52.39 40.14 24.82
CA THR A 24 -51.00 40.55 25.19
C THR A 24 -51.08 41.61 26.31
N PRO A 25 -49.99 41.93 27.04
CA PRO A 25 -49.52 43.32 26.97
C PRO A 25 -47.99 43.54 26.93
N VAL A 26 -47.61 44.79 26.67
CA VAL A 26 -46.27 45.35 26.38
C VAL A 26 -46.07 46.62 27.22
N LEU A 27 -44.85 46.90 27.71
CA LEU A 27 -44.32 48.25 28.03
C LEU A 27 -42.85 48.15 28.56
N LEU A 28 -41.95 49.14 28.47
CA LEU A 28 -41.45 50.02 27.38
C LEU A 28 -40.32 50.93 27.94
N LEU A 29 -39.42 51.45 27.08
CA LEU A 29 -38.56 52.66 27.26
C LEU A 29 -37.39 52.62 28.29
N ALA A 30 -36.24 53.32 28.14
CA ALA A 30 -35.82 54.34 27.15
C ALA A 30 -34.27 54.42 26.91
N CYS A 31 -33.89 55.09 25.80
CA CYS A 31 -32.61 55.78 25.46
C CYS A 31 -31.27 55.01 25.52
N THR A 32 -30.48 54.79 24.46
CA THR A 32 -29.88 55.66 23.41
C THR A 32 -28.94 56.77 23.91
N GLY A 33 -27.63 56.61 23.67
CA GLY A 33 -26.65 57.70 23.78
C GLY A 33 -25.19 57.23 23.64
N ALA A 34 -24.55 57.54 22.49
CA ALA A 34 -23.14 57.30 22.15
C ALA A 34 -22.66 55.82 22.13
N GLY A 35 -21.74 55.43 21.25
CA GLY A 35 -21.11 56.18 20.17
C GLY A 35 -19.84 55.49 19.67
N VAL A 36 -19.84 55.13 18.38
CA VAL A 36 -18.69 54.90 17.49
C VAL A 36 -17.30 54.90 18.16
N TYR A 37 -16.76 53.72 18.50
CA TYR A 37 -15.36 53.34 18.25
C TYR A 37 -15.12 51.84 18.52
N THR A 38 -13.89 51.36 18.25
CA THR A 38 -13.37 50.00 18.51
C THR A 38 -14.09 48.83 17.81
N GLY A 39 -13.92 48.78 16.49
CA GLY A 39 -13.56 47.49 15.86
C GLY A 39 -12.06 47.19 16.06
N MET A 40 -11.63 46.00 15.63
CA MET A 40 -10.27 45.44 15.73
C MET A 40 -9.85 44.85 17.09
N ARG A 41 -9.40 43.59 17.04
CA ARG A 41 -8.94 42.70 18.14
C ARG A 41 -10.04 42.22 19.10
N TRP A 42 -10.30 40.90 19.09
CA TRP A 42 -10.18 39.96 20.23
C TRP A 42 -10.63 38.55 19.79
N HIS A 43 -9.76 37.88 19.04
CA HIS A 43 -9.81 36.43 18.84
C HIS A 43 -8.51 35.89 19.45
N THR A 44 -8.55 35.36 20.68
CA THR A 44 -7.53 34.47 21.34
C THR A 44 -7.75 34.36 22.86
N THR A 45 -8.75 33.61 23.32
CA THR A 45 -8.82 33.13 24.72
C THR A 45 -9.71 31.88 24.84
N PHE A 46 -9.13 30.68 24.67
CA PHE A 46 -9.73 29.46 25.23
C PHE A 46 -8.74 28.35 25.64
N GLU A 47 -7.45 28.67 25.84
CA GLU A 47 -6.50 27.78 26.51
C GLU A 47 -5.89 28.47 27.74
N ARG A 48 -6.55 28.33 28.89
CA ARG A 48 -5.97 28.69 30.20
C ARG A 48 -6.61 27.93 31.38
N TRP A 49 -6.77 26.62 31.22
CA TRP A 49 -7.03 25.72 32.33
C TRP A 49 -5.75 24.90 32.62
N LEU A 50 -5.48 24.59 33.90
CA LEU A 50 -4.29 23.85 34.39
C LEU A 50 -2.92 24.59 34.44
N ARG A 51 -2.82 25.71 35.17
CA ARG A 51 -1.64 26.00 36.03
C ARG A 51 -2.05 26.78 37.30
N PRO A 52 -1.81 26.25 38.52
CA PRO A 52 -2.07 26.98 39.76
C PRO A 52 -0.97 28.00 40.08
N SER A 53 -1.33 29.02 40.86
CA SER A 53 -0.49 30.17 41.24
C SER A 53 0.14 30.04 42.62
N VAL A 54 1.32 30.63 42.82
CA VAL A 54 1.63 31.40 44.04
C VAL A 54 2.41 32.66 43.63
N ALA A 55 2.16 33.78 44.30
CA ALA A 55 2.74 35.09 43.99
C ALA A 55 3.69 35.59 45.10
N ASN A 56 4.58 36.54 44.78
CA ASN A 56 4.53 37.86 45.42
C ASN A 56 5.49 38.89 44.79
N THR A 57 4.87 40.01 44.40
CA THR A 57 5.21 41.42 44.66
C THR A 57 6.67 41.89 44.79
N ALA A 58 7.00 42.93 44.01
CA ALA A 58 8.24 43.72 44.13
C ALA A 58 8.08 44.92 45.08
N HIS A 59 9.19 45.46 45.61
CA HIS A 59 9.35 46.90 45.86
C HIS A 59 10.82 47.35 45.89
N SER A 60 10.98 48.67 45.82
CA SER A 60 12.15 49.48 45.47
C SER A 60 12.91 50.08 46.65
N SER A 61 14.24 50.24 46.54
CA SER A 61 14.98 51.41 47.05
C SER A 61 16.48 51.39 46.69
N GLU A 62 17.08 52.55 46.41
CA GLU A 62 18.54 52.74 46.34
C GLU A 62 19.20 52.65 47.73
N HIS A 63 20.41 52.07 47.84
CA HIS A 63 21.65 52.83 48.09
C HIS A 63 22.88 51.95 48.46
N GLN A 64 24.04 52.57 48.23
CA GLN A 64 25.37 52.35 48.86
C GLN A 64 26.31 51.23 48.38
N LYS A 65 27.59 51.63 48.35
CA LYS A 65 28.77 50.94 47.85
C LYS A 65 29.27 49.86 48.82
N SER A 66 29.95 48.84 48.29
CA SER A 66 31.35 48.54 48.66
C SER A 66 32.00 47.67 47.58
N ALA A 67 33.29 47.87 47.34
CA ALA A 67 34.05 47.21 46.29
C ALA A 67 34.74 45.94 46.79
N HIS A 68 34.82 44.91 45.95
CA HIS A 68 35.85 43.87 46.00
C HIS A 68 36.09 43.32 44.58
N ASP A 69 37.34 43.35 44.13
CA ASP A 69 37.76 42.89 42.81
C ASP A 69 37.77 41.36 42.69
N ALA A 70 37.29 40.84 41.56
CA ALA A 70 37.47 39.47 41.09
C ALA A 70 37.39 39.45 39.55
N PRO A 71 38.07 38.52 38.85
CA PRO A 71 38.50 38.73 37.46
C PRO A 71 37.39 38.60 36.40
N GLU A 72 37.49 39.42 35.34
CA GLU A 72 36.59 39.39 34.19
C GLU A 72 36.63 38.04 33.44
N LYS A 73 35.50 37.34 33.39
CA LYS A 73 35.27 36.28 32.38
C LYS A 73 35.02 36.97 31.02
N LYS A 74 36.02 36.99 30.11
CA LYS A 74 35.86 37.51 28.75
C LYS A 74 34.80 36.71 27.96
N GLN A 75 33.76 37.40 27.47
CA GLN A 75 32.74 36.83 26.60
C GLN A 75 33.30 36.65 25.18
N LEU A 76 33.33 35.42 24.67
CA LEU A 76 33.76 35.12 23.31
C LEU A 76 32.59 35.15 22.32
N TRP A 77 32.85 35.58 21.09
CA TRP A 77 31.87 35.78 20.01
C TRP A 77 32.34 35.05 18.75
N THR A 78 31.43 34.37 18.04
CA THR A 78 31.75 33.60 16.82
C THR A 78 30.74 33.81 15.69
N CYS A 79 31.15 33.52 14.45
CA CYS A 79 30.32 33.64 13.26
C CYS A 79 29.69 32.30 12.87
N GLY A 80 28.36 32.25 12.71
CA GLY A 80 27.65 31.03 12.33
C GLY A 80 28.05 30.43 10.97
N MET A 81 28.66 31.20 10.06
CA MET A 81 29.22 30.68 8.79
C MET A 81 30.72 30.38 8.86
N HIS A 82 31.45 30.95 9.82
CA HIS A 82 32.89 30.78 9.96
C HIS A 82 33.24 30.49 11.43
N PRO A 83 33.01 29.26 11.92
CA PRO A 83 33.18 28.91 13.34
C PRO A 83 34.62 29.04 13.85
N GLN A 84 35.60 29.08 12.94
CA GLN A 84 37.01 29.32 13.23
C GLN A 84 37.30 30.79 13.62
N VAL A 85 36.38 31.71 13.33
CA VAL A 85 36.48 33.10 13.78
C VAL A 85 35.89 33.20 15.18
N ILE A 86 36.76 33.42 16.16
CA ILE A 86 36.40 33.68 17.57
C ILE A 86 37.06 35.00 17.97
N GLN A 87 36.27 35.96 18.47
CA GLN A 87 36.74 37.27 18.94
C GLN A 87 36.26 37.52 20.37
N ASP A 88 36.96 38.36 21.14
CA ASP A 88 36.60 38.72 22.52
C ASP A 88 35.74 40.00 22.62
N HIS A 89 35.25 40.50 21.49
CA HIS A 89 34.34 41.64 21.39
C HIS A 89 33.20 41.38 20.38
N PRO A 90 32.02 42.00 20.55
CA PRO A 90 31.01 42.02 19.50
C PRO A 90 31.53 42.81 18.29
N GLY A 91 31.18 42.36 17.09
CA GLY A 91 31.63 42.95 15.83
C GLY A 91 31.08 42.20 14.62
N ASP A 92 31.51 42.59 13.43
CA ASP A 92 31.20 41.88 12.19
C ASP A 92 32.36 40.93 11.81
N CYS A 93 32.03 39.75 11.30
CA CYS A 93 33.02 38.76 10.88
C CYS A 93 33.88 39.33 9.74
N PRO A 94 35.23 39.29 9.82
CA PRO A 94 36.10 39.84 8.77
C PRO A 94 36.07 39.07 7.44
N ILE A 95 35.37 37.92 7.38
CA ILE A 95 35.26 37.09 6.16
C ILE A 95 33.93 37.34 5.41
N CYS A 96 32.80 37.45 6.13
CA CYS A 96 31.48 37.62 5.51
C CYS A 96 30.72 38.89 5.95
N HIS A 97 31.32 39.73 6.79
CA HIS A 97 30.75 40.98 7.30
C HIS A 97 29.37 40.84 8.00
N MET A 98 29.05 39.65 8.50
CA MET A 98 27.88 39.40 9.33
C MET A 98 28.22 39.46 10.82
N LYS A 99 27.30 39.99 11.63
CA LYS A 99 27.46 40.13 13.09
C LYS A 99 27.79 38.81 13.78
N LEU A 100 28.78 38.86 14.67
CA LEU A 100 29.17 37.77 15.54
C LEU A 100 28.12 37.54 16.65
N THR A 101 28.02 36.30 17.10
CA THR A 101 27.07 35.83 18.12
C THR A 101 27.81 35.28 19.35
N PRO A 102 27.32 35.51 20.58
CA PRO A 102 28.07 35.17 21.79
C PRO A 102 28.03 33.67 22.07
N LEU A 103 29.19 33.10 22.40
CA LEU A 103 29.33 31.74 22.91
C LEU A 103 28.99 31.70 24.41
N ILE A 104 28.19 30.69 24.80
CA ILE A 104 27.83 30.44 26.20
C ILE A 104 28.73 29.32 26.74
N THR A 105 29.57 29.63 27.72
CA THR A 105 30.36 28.64 28.46
C THR A 105 29.66 28.30 29.79
N GLY A 106 29.16 27.06 29.90
CA GLY A 106 28.50 26.56 31.11
C GLY A 106 29.49 25.90 32.08
N ASP A 107 29.35 26.17 33.37
CA ASP A 107 30.30 25.75 34.42
C ASP A 107 30.21 24.24 34.77
N ALA A 108 31.33 23.67 35.22
CA ALA A 108 31.43 22.30 35.73
C ALA A 108 31.68 22.27 37.25
N GLY A 109 31.08 21.29 37.94
CA GLY A 109 31.25 21.05 39.37
C GLY A 109 32.63 20.45 39.74
N ASN A 110 33.08 20.71 40.97
CA ASN A 110 34.49 20.68 41.38
C ASN A 110 34.87 19.50 42.31
N ALA A 111 35.98 18.80 42.01
CA ALA A 111 36.94 18.18 42.94
C ALA A 111 38.10 17.54 42.12
N SER A 112 39.38 17.58 42.47
CA SER A 112 40.12 18.30 43.54
C SER A 112 41.59 18.49 43.10
N SER A 113 42.32 19.39 43.76
CA SER A 113 43.50 20.11 43.24
C SER A 113 44.89 19.47 43.41
N GLY A 114 45.79 19.73 42.44
CA GLY A 114 47.25 19.67 42.57
C GLY A 114 47.96 20.52 41.50
N PRO A 115 48.99 21.35 41.79
CA PRO A 115 49.62 22.23 40.79
C PRO A 115 50.56 21.50 39.80
N PRO A 116 50.87 22.09 38.63
CA PRO A 116 51.57 21.40 37.55
C PRO A 116 53.09 21.37 37.74
N ALA A 117 53.68 20.19 37.55
CA ALA A 117 55.10 20.05 37.23
C ALA A 117 55.30 20.03 35.71
N THR A 118 56.40 20.61 35.26
CA THR A 118 56.82 20.74 33.84
C THR A 118 56.79 19.38 33.11
N PRO A 119 56.31 19.31 31.85
CA PRO A 119 56.34 18.06 31.09
C PRO A 119 57.79 17.63 30.83
N ALA A 120 58.20 16.52 31.46
CA ALA A 120 59.44 15.83 31.15
C ALA A 120 59.28 15.02 29.84
N THR A 121 60.34 15.02 29.04
CA THR A 121 60.48 14.23 27.81
C THR A 121 60.15 12.76 28.02
N PRO A 122 59.28 12.13 27.20
CA PRO A 122 59.12 10.68 27.21
C PRO A 122 60.39 10.00 26.67
N ALA A 123 60.97 9.10 27.46
CA ALA A 123 62.00 8.18 27.01
C ALA A 123 61.40 7.16 25.99
N PRO A 124 62.20 6.62 25.05
CA PRO A 124 61.67 5.80 23.95
C PRO A 124 61.17 4.43 24.43
N PRO A 125 60.11 3.87 23.82
CA PRO A 125 59.69 2.50 24.06
C PRO A 125 60.68 1.52 23.41
N SER A 126 61.32 0.68 24.22
CA SER A 126 62.13 -0.45 23.77
C SER A 126 61.23 -1.58 23.26
N GLY A 127 61.28 -1.87 21.96
CA GLY A 127 60.64 -3.04 21.35
C GLY A 127 60.92 -3.11 19.85
N ASP A 128 61.41 -4.26 19.38
CA ASP A 128 61.91 -4.47 18.02
C ASP A 128 60.79 -4.47 16.96
N ARG A 129 60.32 -3.27 16.59
CA ARG A 129 59.45 -3.07 15.42
C ARG A 129 60.28 -2.93 14.16
N LYS A 130 60.08 -3.83 13.20
CA LYS A 130 60.71 -3.74 11.88
C LYS A 130 60.17 -2.53 11.10
N ILE A 131 61.08 -1.65 10.73
CA ILE A 131 60.84 -0.49 9.88
C ILE A 131 60.92 -0.96 8.42
N LYS A 132 59.90 -0.66 7.63
CA LYS A 132 59.82 -1.13 6.23
C LYS A 132 60.43 -0.14 5.24
N TYR A 133 60.20 1.15 5.45
CA TYR A 133 60.82 2.25 4.71
C TYR A 133 60.68 3.56 5.51
N TRP A 134 61.45 4.57 5.11
CA TRP A 134 61.38 5.94 5.62
C TRP A 134 60.81 6.84 4.53
N HIS A 135 59.92 7.78 4.88
CA HIS A 135 59.29 8.68 3.92
C HIS A 135 59.21 10.14 4.40
N ASP A 136 59.19 11.07 3.43
CA ASP A 136 58.88 12.49 3.64
C ASP A 136 57.46 12.80 3.09
N PRO A 137 56.47 13.09 3.94
CA PRO A 137 55.11 13.40 3.50
C PRO A 137 54.93 14.82 2.94
N MET A 138 55.96 15.68 2.97
CA MET A 138 55.92 17.05 2.44
C MET A 138 56.40 17.17 0.98
N MET A 139 56.99 16.11 0.41
CA MET A 139 57.31 16.04 -1.01
C MET A 139 56.18 15.37 -1.81
N ASN A 140 55.88 15.90 -3.00
CA ASN A 140 54.99 15.26 -3.97
C ASN A 140 55.68 15.20 -5.35
N PRO A 141 56.05 14.01 -5.87
CA PRO A 141 55.88 12.69 -5.26
C PRO A 141 56.71 12.49 -3.98
N PRO A 142 56.28 11.63 -3.03
CA PRO A 142 57.00 11.41 -1.77
C PRO A 142 58.39 10.83 -1.98
N TYR A 143 59.37 11.32 -1.22
CA TYR A 143 60.72 10.75 -1.22
C TYR A 143 60.77 9.53 -0.29
N LEU A 144 61.12 8.36 -0.84
CA LEU A 144 61.32 7.12 -0.08
C LEU A 144 62.81 6.81 0.07
N SER A 145 63.19 6.30 1.25
CA SER A 145 64.55 5.84 1.56
C SER A 145 64.51 4.58 2.42
N ASP A 146 65.37 3.61 2.12
CA ASP A 146 65.60 2.42 2.94
C ASP A 146 66.48 2.71 4.17
N ARG A 147 66.99 3.94 4.28
CA ARG A 147 67.93 4.37 5.32
C ARG A 147 67.38 5.57 6.11
N PRO A 148 67.55 5.61 7.45
CA PRO A 148 67.30 6.83 8.22
C PRO A 148 68.20 7.96 7.71
N GLY A 149 67.64 9.16 7.60
CA GLY A 149 68.36 10.32 7.08
C GLY A 149 67.44 11.51 6.87
N LYS A 150 68.00 12.55 6.24
CA LYS A 150 67.27 13.74 5.81
C LYS A 150 66.84 13.63 4.36
N SER A 151 65.66 14.13 4.03
CA SER A 151 65.20 14.27 2.65
C SER A 151 66.05 15.32 1.90
N PRO A 152 65.94 15.44 0.56
CA PRO A 152 66.60 16.49 -0.21
C PRO A 152 66.24 17.93 0.23
N MET A 153 65.18 18.11 1.04
CA MET A 153 64.80 19.40 1.65
C MET A 153 65.33 19.59 3.09
N GLY A 154 66.15 18.67 3.61
CA GLY A 154 66.79 18.79 4.94
C GLY A 154 65.94 18.36 6.14
N MET A 155 64.72 17.86 5.89
CA MET A 155 63.79 17.38 6.92
C MET A 155 64.08 15.92 7.28
N ASP A 156 63.93 15.55 8.55
CA ASP A 156 64.17 14.18 9.02
C ASP A 156 63.02 13.25 8.60
N LEU A 157 63.34 12.10 8.01
CA LEU A 157 62.35 11.16 7.48
C LEU A 157 61.60 10.43 8.61
N ILE A 158 60.34 10.05 8.33
CA ILE A 158 59.47 9.36 9.29
C ILE A 158 59.44 7.85 8.98
N PRO A 159 59.69 6.96 9.97
CA PRO A 159 59.70 5.51 9.76
C PRO A 159 58.27 4.95 9.73
N VAL A 160 58.00 4.07 8.76
CA VAL A 160 56.74 3.31 8.68
C VAL A 160 56.99 1.86 9.10
N TYR A 161 56.17 1.36 10.02
CA TYR A 161 56.33 0.03 10.64
C TYR A 161 55.43 -1.02 9.98
N GLU A 162 55.84 -2.30 10.00
CA GLU A 162 55.05 -3.41 9.41
C GLU A 162 53.65 -3.57 10.03
N ASP A 163 53.45 -3.14 11.28
CA ASP A 163 52.18 -3.25 12.01
C ASP A 163 51.04 -2.41 11.40
N GLU A 164 51.36 -1.28 10.75
CA GLU A 164 50.40 -0.41 10.06
C GLU A 164 50.10 -0.90 8.63
N ALA A 165 50.90 -1.86 8.13
CA ALA A 165 50.84 -2.39 6.77
C ALA A 165 50.29 -3.82 6.68
N LYS A 166 49.50 -4.27 7.67
CA LYS A 166 48.79 -5.56 7.62
C LYS A 166 47.46 -5.45 6.86
N PRO A 167 47.20 -6.31 5.85
CA PRO A 167 45.92 -6.34 5.16
C PRO A 167 44.87 -7.04 6.03
N ALA A 168 43.99 -6.27 6.67
CA ALA A 168 42.76 -6.74 7.29
C ALA A 168 41.58 -5.98 6.69
N GLY A 169 40.62 -6.69 6.10
CA GLY A 169 39.60 -6.10 5.24
C GLY A 169 38.67 -5.10 5.94
N ALA A 170 38.36 -4.01 5.24
CA ALA A 170 37.15 -3.19 5.32
C ALA A 170 36.71 -2.58 6.68
N ALA A 171 37.43 -2.77 7.78
CA ALA A 171 37.04 -2.18 9.07
C ALA A 171 37.33 -0.67 9.12
N VAL A 172 36.29 0.14 9.23
CA VAL A 172 36.40 1.61 9.31
C VAL A 172 36.53 2.02 10.77
N THR A 173 37.65 2.65 11.11
CA THR A 173 37.85 3.31 12.41
C THR A 173 37.57 4.80 12.25
N ILE A 174 36.68 5.33 13.09
CA ILE A 174 36.24 6.72 13.14
C ILE A 174 36.42 7.22 14.57
N ASP A 175 36.82 8.48 14.73
CA ASP A 175 36.94 9.13 16.04
C ASP A 175 35.60 9.08 16.81
N PRO A 176 35.56 8.61 18.07
CA PRO A 176 34.35 8.58 18.89
C PRO A 176 33.58 9.91 18.96
N ALA A 177 34.27 11.05 18.96
CA ALA A 177 33.64 12.38 18.96
C ALA A 177 32.90 12.65 17.63
N VAL A 178 33.46 12.20 16.50
CA VAL A 178 32.83 12.29 15.18
C VAL A 178 31.63 11.35 15.10
N VAL A 179 31.74 10.11 15.60
CA VAL A 179 30.63 9.15 15.71
C VAL A 179 29.46 9.72 16.52
N GLN A 180 29.76 10.39 17.63
CA GLN A 180 28.74 11.02 18.49
C GLN A 180 28.10 12.24 17.82
N ASN A 181 28.87 13.08 17.13
CA ASN A 181 28.35 14.21 16.34
C ASN A 181 27.50 13.75 15.14
N MET A 182 27.81 12.59 14.55
CA MET A 182 27.03 11.94 13.50
C MET A 182 25.72 11.30 14.02
N GLY A 183 25.50 11.27 15.34
CA GLY A 183 24.29 10.71 15.94
C GLY A 183 24.12 9.20 15.76
N VAL A 184 25.23 8.46 15.57
CA VAL A 184 25.19 7.01 15.28
C VAL A 184 24.54 6.26 16.46
N ARG A 185 23.51 5.45 16.16
CA ARG A 185 22.82 4.62 17.16
C ARG A 185 23.06 3.14 16.88
N THR A 186 23.41 2.38 17.91
CA THR A 186 23.54 0.93 17.85
C THR A 186 22.39 0.25 18.59
N VAL A 187 21.98 -0.92 18.10
CA VAL A 187 20.96 -1.80 18.70
C VAL A 187 21.57 -3.19 18.77
N ALA A 188 21.40 -3.88 19.90
CA ALA A 188 21.85 -5.27 20.03
C ALA A 188 20.97 -6.20 19.18
N VAL A 189 21.59 -7.13 18.46
CA VAL A 189 20.89 -8.19 17.72
C VAL A 189 20.19 -9.11 18.72
N THR A 190 18.85 -9.21 18.65
CA THR A 190 18.04 -10.06 19.53
C THR A 190 17.53 -11.29 18.80
N GLN A 191 17.15 -12.33 19.54
CA GLN A 191 16.30 -13.41 19.02
C GLN A 191 14.84 -13.16 19.42
N GLY A 192 13.92 -13.42 18.52
CA GLY A 192 12.49 -13.27 18.75
C GLY A 192 11.66 -13.97 17.67
N PRO A 193 10.37 -14.26 17.93
CA PRO A 193 9.43 -14.69 16.90
C PRO A 193 9.19 -13.54 15.92
N ILE A 194 8.96 -13.85 14.64
CA ILE A 194 8.70 -12.85 13.60
C ILE A 194 7.27 -12.95 13.10
N VAL A 195 6.47 -11.94 13.45
CA VAL A 195 5.07 -11.82 13.03
C VAL A 195 4.98 -10.90 11.81
N GLN A 196 4.30 -11.35 10.77
CA GLN A 196 3.95 -10.60 9.57
C GLN A 196 2.42 -10.50 9.48
N ARG A 197 1.86 -9.31 9.72
CA ARG A 197 0.44 -9.07 9.46
C ARG A 197 0.14 -9.03 7.96
N VAL A 198 -0.72 -9.93 7.49
CA VAL A 198 -1.35 -9.86 6.17
C VAL A 198 -2.63 -9.05 6.32
N ARG A 199 -2.63 -7.83 5.78
CA ARG A 199 -3.80 -6.94 5.77
C ARG A 199 -4.55 -7.10 4.45
N ALA A 200 -5.85 -7.40 4.55
CA ALA A 200 -6.75 -7.62 3.42
C ALA A 200 -8.04 -6.80 3.58
N THR A 201 -8.69 -6.46 2.45
CA THR A 201 -10.07 -5.98 2.46
C THR A 201 -11.00 -7.17 2.65
N ALA A 202 -12.05 -6.99 3.44
CA ALA A 202 -12.98 -8.06 3.80
C ALA A 202 -14.42 -7.57 3.83
N PHE A 203 -15.34 -8.52 3.73
CA PHE A 203 -16.78 -8.28 3.75
C PHE A 203 -17.42 -9.19 4.80
N ILE A 204 -18.36 -8.65 5.56
CA ILE A 204 -19.13 -9.45 6.51
C ILE A 204 -20.20 -10.23 5.75
N ALA A 205 -20.16 -11.56 5.84
CA ALA A 205 -21.08 -12.49 5.21
C ALA A 205 -21.93 -13.21 6.27
N GLU A 206 -23.10 -13.70 5.87
CA GLU A 206 -23.92 -14.54 6.75
C GLU A 206 -23.38 -15.97 6.84
N PRO A 207 -23.45 -16.62 8.01
CA PRO A 207 -23.10 -18.03 8.17
C PRO A 207 -24.12 -18.94 7.46
N GLU A 208 -23.78 -19.41 6.27
CA GLU A 208 -24.62 -20.37 5.50
C GLU A 208 -24.87 -21.67 6.30
N THR A 209 -23.92 -22.06 7.16
CA THR A 209 -24.04 -23.22 8.06
C THR A 209 -25.05 -23.04 9.19
N ALA A 210 -25.38 -21.80 9.56
CA ALA A 210 -26.31 -21.48 10.65
C ALA A 210 -27.68 -20.98 10.13
N ARG A 211 -27.94 -21.19 8.83
CA ARG A 211 -29.20 -20.91 8.16
C ARG A 211 -30.17 -22.09 8.29
N THR A 212 -31.44 -21.79 8.57
CA THR A 212 -32.56 -22.75 8.59
C THR A 212 -33.71 -22.19 7.75
N ASP A 213 -34.11 -22.93 6.71
CA ASP A 213 -35.29 -22.62 5.91
C ASP A 213 -36.52 -23.38 6.47
N ILE A 214 -37.61 -22.66 6.72
CA ILE A 214 -38.87 -23.19 7.27
C ILE A 214 -39.79 -23.56 6.11
N ASN A 215 -39.76 -24.83 5.74
CA ASN A 215 -40.59 -25.40 4.69
C ASN A 215 -41.83 -26.08 5.28
N LEU A 216 -43.01 -25.81 4.71
CA LEU A 216 -44.24 -26.48 5.13
C LEU A 216 -44.40 -27.85 4.48
N ARG A 217 -44.92 -28.80 5.26
CA ARG A 217 -45.24 -30.18 4.82
C ARG A 217 -46.74 -30.46 4.69
N VAL A 218 -47.56 -29.44 4.93
CA VAL A 218 -49.01 -29.40 4.72
C VAL A 218 -49.38 -28.15 3.92
N SER A 219 -50.42 -28.24 3.11
CA SER A 219 -51.03 -27.06 2.48
C SER A 219 -52.00 -26.38 3.45
N GLY A 220 -52.14 -25.06 3.35
CA GLY A 220 -53.03 -24.30 4.24
C GLY A 220 -53.04 -22.80 3.95
N TRP A 221 -53.52 -22.03 4.92
CA TRP A 221 -53.60 -20.57 4.88
C TRP A 221 -53.01 -19.97 6.15
N ILE A 222 -52.10 -19.01 6.00
CA ILE A 222 -51.51 -18.29 7.13
C ILE A 222 -52.56 -17.33 7.69
N GLN A 223 -53.07 -17.59 8.89
CA GLN A 223 -54.09 -16.76 9.54
C GLN A 223 -53.47 -15.54 10.21
N LYS A 224 -52.34 -15.73 10.89
CA LYS A 224 -51.66 -14.69 11.67
C LYS A 224 -50.15 -14.87 11.56
N LEU A 225 -49.45 -13.74 11.60
CA LEU A 225 -48.01 -13.67 11.40
C LEU A 225 -47.39 -12.86 12.53
N TYR A 226 -46.62 -13.51 13.40
CA TYR A 226 -45.93 -12.87 14.52
C TYR A 226 -44.59 -12.31 14.03
N ALA A 227 -43.80 -13.14 13.33
CA ALA A 227 -42.58 -12.76 12.66
C ALA A 227 -42.90 -12.05 11.32
N ASN A 228 -43.42 -10.82 11.41
CA ASN A 228 -43.95 -10.09 10.26
C ASN A 228 -42.91 -9.32 9.44
N THR A 229 -41.76 -8.97 10.01
CA THR A 229 -40.73 -8.09 9.43
C THR A 229 -39.38 -8.78 9.28
N GLU A 230 -38.73 -8.62 8.13
CA GLU A 230 -37.36 -9.07 7.88
C GLU A 230 -36.38 -8.26 8.74
N GLY A 231 -35.37 -8.94 9.31
CA GLY A 231 -34.49 -8.37 10.33
C GLY A 231 -35.00 -8.50 11.76
N MET A 232 -36.21 -9.04 11.99
CA MET A 232 -36.71 -9.33 13.34
C MET A 232 -35.92 -10.49 13.97
N ALA A 233 -35.45 -10.30 15.21
CA ALA A 233 -34.82 -11.34 16.00
C ALA A 233 -35.88 -12.22 16.68
N VAL A 234 -35.67 -13.54 16.67
CA VAL A 234 -36.54 -14.56 17.26
C VAL A 234 -35.71 -15.57 18.05
N ARG A 235 -36.27 -16.08 19.15
CA ARG A 235 -35.69 -17.13 19.98
C ARG A 235 -36.30 -18.48 19.66
N LYS A 236 -35.58 -19.55 19.98
CA LYS A 236 -36.10 -20.92 19.88
C LYS A 236 -37.36 -21.05 20.74
N GLY A 237 -38.45 -21.49 20.12
CA GLY A 237 -39.78 -21.59 20.74
C GLY A 237 -40.69 -20.37 20.51
N ASP A 238 -40.18 -19.23 20.04
CA ASP A 238 -41.03 -18.07 19.74
C ASP A 238 -42.00 -18.40 18.59
N PRO A 239 -43.26 -17.93 18.64
CA PRO A 239 -44.24 -18.16 17.57
C PRO A 239 -43.85 -17.38 16.31
N LEU A 240 -43.90 -18.05 15.16
CA LEU A 240 -43.63 -17.45 13.84
C LEU A 240 -44.93 -17.06 13.13
N PHE A 241 -45.84 -18.03 12.97
CA PHE A 241 -47.13 -17.87 12.30
C PHE A 241 -48.14 -18.93 12.74
N ASP A 242 -49.43 -18.60 12.60
CA ASP A 242 -50.55 -19.52 12.80
C ASP A 242 -51.06 -20.02 11.44
N LEU A 243 -51.12 -21.34 11.26
CA LEU A 243 -51.51 -21.99 10.01
C LEU A 243 -52.86 -22.71 10.17
N TYR A 244 -53.85 -22.32 9.36
CA TYR A 244 -55.07 -23.10 9.16
C TYR A 244 -54.83 -24.14 8.05
N SER A 245 -54.87 -25.43 8.39
CA SER A 245 -54.75 -26.53 7.43
C SER A 245 -55.81 -27.60 7.72
N PRO A 246 -56.71 -27.91 6.76
CA PRO A 246 -57.71 -28.96 6.92
C PRO A 246 -57.08 -30.34 7.21
N ASP A 247 -56.00 -30.69 6.51
CA ASP A 247 -55.32 -31.98 6.64
C ASP A 247 -54.66 -32.12 8.02
N LEU A 248 -54.03 -31.05 8.51
CA LEU A 248 -53.40 -31.02 9.83
C LEU A 248 -54.46 -31.16 10.93
N ARG A 249 -55.59 -30.44 10.82
CA ARG A 249 -56.70 -30.53 11.76
C ARG A 249 -57.29 -31.94 11.82
N LEU A 250 -57.50 -32.58 10.67
CA LEU A 250 -57.96 -33.98 10.60
C LEU A 250 -56.98 -34.96 11.25
N ALA A 251 -55.66 -34.78 11.04
CA ALA A 251 -54.65 -35.63 11.68
C ALA A 251 -54.55 -35.41 13.20
N ILE A 252 -54.85 -34.21 13.70
CA ILE A 252 -54.92 -33.93 15.14
C ILE A 252 -56.19 -34.56 15.75
N GLU A 253 -57.36 -34.43 15.12
CA GLU A 253 -58.59 -35.11 15.57
C GLU A 253 -58.42 -36.64 15.59
N GLU A 254 -57.69 -37.21 14.63
CA GLU A 254 -57.35 -38.65 14.61
C GLU A 254 -56.54 -39.07 15.85
N LEU A 255 -55.53 -38.28 16.26
CA LEU A 255 -54.76 -38.52 17.48
C LEU A 255 -55.64 -38.37 18.75
N ILE A 256 -56.46 -37.32 18.81
CA ILE A 256 -57.35 -37.07 19.96
C ILE A 256 -58.38 -38.20 20.09
N ALA A 257 -58.96 -38.66 18.98
CA ALA A 257 -59.89 -39.78 18.96
C ALA A 257 -59.23 -41.09 19.40
N ALA A 258 -58.00 -41.38 18.93
CA ALA A 258 -57.24 -42.56 19.34
C ALA A 258 -56.90 -42.55 20.85
N ARG A 259 -56.43 -41.41 21.38
CA ARG A 259 -56.18 -41.24 22.82
C ARG A 259 -57.46 -41.36 23.65
N ARG A 260 -58.58 -40.80 23.18
CA ARG A 260 -59.90 -40.94 23.83
C ARG A 260 -60.39 -42.38 23.83
N ALA A 261 -60.17 -43.14 22.76
CA ALA A 261 -60.52 -44.56 22.69
C ALA A 261 -59.72 -45.38 23.72
N GLN A 262 -58.39 -45.21 23.76
CA GLN A 262 -57.51 -45.85 24.74
C GLN A 262 -57.91 -45.50 26.18
N ALA A 263 -58.23 -44.23 26.47
CA ALA A 263 -58.68 -43.81 27.80
C ALA A 263 -60.07 -44.33 28.18
N SER A 264 -60.94 -44.59 27.19
CA SER A 264 -62.31 -45.10 27.41
C SER A 264 -62.40 -46.62 27.47
N GLY A 265 -61.44 -47.35 26.87
CA GLY A 265 -61.32 -48.82 26.91
C GLY A 265 -60.83 -49.38 28.25
N GLY A 266 -61.09 -48.68 29.35
CA GLY A 266 -60.36 -48.84 30.60
C GLY A 266 -60.52 -50.19 31.32
N GLY A 267 -59.44 -50.63 31.95
CA GLY A 267 -59.48 -51.34 33.23
C GLY A 267 -60.00 -52.78 33.27
N GLY A 268 -60.34 -53.39 32.13
CA GLY A 268 -60.66 -54.81 32.06
C GLY A 268 -59.39 -55.67 32.09
N ALA A 269 -59.36 -56.73 32.90
CA ALA A 269 -58.23 -57.68 33.01
C ALA A 269 -58.06 -58.62 31.79
N VAL A 270 -58.43 -58.14 30.59
CA VAL A 270 -58.21 -58.81 29.30
C VAL A 270 -57.03 -58.14 28.61
N ALA A 271 -55.85 -58.24 29.24
CA ALA A 271 -54.58 -57.72 28.73
C ALA A 271 -54.10 -58.55 27.51
N GLY A 272 -54.82 -58.42 26.40
CA GLY A 272 -54.59 -59.11 25.14
C GLY A 272 -54.17 -58.17 23.99
N PRO A 273 -54.23 -58.64 22.74
CA PRO A 273 -53.75 -57.90 21.55
C PRO A 273 -54.41 -56.54 21.29
N LEU A 274 -55.54 -56.22 21.95
CA LEU A 274 -56.30 -54.99 21.73
C LEU A 274 -55.54 -53.74 22.21
N ASN A 275 -54.97 -53.76 23.42
CA ASN A 275 -54.19 -52.62 23.93
C ASN A 275 -52.96 -52.34 23.04
N ALA A 276 -52.32 -53.39 22.52
CA ALA A 276 -51.20 -53.24 21.59
C ALA A 276 -51.63 -52.67 20.23
N ALA A 277 -52.88 -52.91 19.80
CA ALA A 277 -53.45 -52.27 18.61
C ALA A 277 -53.71 -50.78 18.87
N ASP A 278 -54.33 -50.41 20.00
CA ASP A 278 -54.59 -49.01 20.36
C ASP A 278 -53.30 -48.19 20.53
N ASP A 279 -52.28 -48.76 21.20
CA ASP A 279 -50.95 -48.17 21.32
C ASP A 279 -50.31 -47.98 19.93
N SER A 280 -50.48 -48.93 19.01
CA SER A 280 -49.96 -48.82 17.63
C SER A 280 -50.67 -47.74 16.81
N LEU A 281 -51.98 -47.52 17.04
CA LEU A 281 -52.75 -46.46 16.39
C LEU A 281 -52.30 -45.08 16.88
N ILE A 282 -52.10 -44.91 18.19
CA ILE A 282 -51.56 -43.68 18.76
C ILE A 282 -50.14 -43.42 18.25
N ALA A 283 -49.28 -44.45 18.21
CA ALA A 283 -47.93 -44.34 17.66
C ALA A 283 -47.93 -43.96 16.17
N ALA A 284 -48.85 -44.50 15.37
CA ALA A 284 -49.02 -44.15 13.97
C ALA A 284 -49.51 -42.71 13.78
N ALA A 285 -50.49 -42.25 14.57
CA ALA A 285 -50.98 -40.88 14.55
C ALA A 285 -49.91 -39.86 15.00
N GLN A 286 -49.15 -40.18 16.06
CA GLN A 286 -47.99 -39.39 16.47
C GLN A 286 -46.92 -39.34 15.37
N LEU A 287 -46.59 -40.48 14.75
CA LEU A 287 -45.63 -40.54 13.64
C LEU A 287 -46.09 -39.69 12.45
N ARG A 288 -47.38 -39.74 12.10
CA ARG A 288 -48.00 -38.89 11.07
C ARG A 288 -47.82 -37.40 11.40
N LEU A 289 -48.12 -36.97 12.62
CA LEU A 289 -47.94 -35.56 13.00
C LEU A 289 -46.46 -35.12 13.03
N ARG A 290 -45.53 -36.01 13.41
CA ARG A 290 -44.07 -35.77 13.29
C ARG A 290 -43.63 -35.64 11.83
N THR A 291 -44.15 -36.46 10.91
CA THR A 291 -43.81 -36.32 9.47
C THR A 291 -44.37 -35.03 8.90
N LEU A 292 -45.55 -34.57 9.34
CA LEU A 292 -46.09 -33.24 9.00
C LEU A 292 -45.32 -32.06 9.61
N GLY A 293 -44.37 -32.30 10.53
CA GLY A 293 -43.41 -31.29 11.00
C GLY A 293 -43.69 -30.68 12.38
N LEU A 294 -44.62 -31.25 13.15
CA LEU A 294 -44.82 -30.84 14.54
C LEU A 294 -43.75 -31.43 15.48
N SER A 295 -43.38 -30.67 16.50
CA SER A 295 -42.51 -31.15 17.58
C SER A 295 -43.24 -32.13 18.50
N GLN A 296 -42.49 -32.96 19.24
CA GLN A 296 -43.11 -33.88 20.19
C GLN A 296 -43.93 -33.15 21.28
N GLU A 297 -43.42 -32.03 21.78
CA GLU A 297 -44.09 -31.19 22.77
C GLU A 297 -45.44 -30.67 22.25
N GLN A 298 -45.49 -30.19 21.00
CA GLN A 298 -46.74 -29.78 20.35
C GLN A 298 -47.70 -30.96 20.16
N ILE A 299 -47.21 -32.13 19.74
CA ILE A 299 -48.04 -33.33 19.55
C ILE A 299 -48.69 -33.77 20.87
N ASP A 300 -47.95 -33.72 21.97
CA ASP A 300 -48.46 -34.12 23.27
C ASP A 300 -49.45 -33.09 23.85
N GLN A 301 -49.21 -31.79 23.63
CA GLN A 301 -50.16 -30.71 23.96
C GLN A 301 -51.45 -30.81 23.14
N LEU A 302 -51.35 -30.93 21.81
CA LEU A 302 -52.51 -31.03 20.91
C LEU A 302 -53.34 -32.29 21.19
N GLY A 303 -52.67 -33.43 21.40
CA GLY A 303 -53.34 -34.68 21.78
C GLY A 303 -53.87 -34.72 23.21
N ALA A 304 -53.72 -33.66 24.00
CA ALA A 304 -54.36 -33.52 25.33
C ALA A 304 -55.62 -32.63 25.28
N MET A 305 -55.93 -32.02 24.12
CA MET A 305 -57.11 -31.20 23.92
C MET A 305 -58.36 -32.06 23.65
N GLU A 306 -59.55 -31.50 23.93
CA GLU A 306 -60.82 -32.19 23.61
C GLU A 306 -61.12 -32.22 22.10
N HIS A 307 -60.67 -31.20 21.38
CA HIS A 307 -60.87 -31.01 19.94
C HIS A 307 -59.63 -30.36 19.33
N ALA A 308 -59.40 -30.58 18.03
CA ALA A 308 -58.30 -29.94 17.33
C ALA A 308 -58.54 -28.42 17.19
N PRO A 309 -57.54 -27.58 17.49
CA PRO A 309 -57.67 -26.14 17.26
C PRO A 309 -57.85 -25.84 15.76
N PRO A 310 -58.51 -24.72 15.41
CA PRO A 310 -58.71 -24.36 14.01
C PRO A 310 -57.37 -24.07 13.31
N ASP A 311 -56.48 -23.35 13.99
CA ASP A 311 -55.14 -22.97 13.56
C ASP A 311 -54.06 -23.58 14.47
N VAL A 312 -52.88 -23.83 13.88
CA VAL A 312 -51.73 -24.40 14.60
C VAL A 312 -50.54 -23.45 14.47
N THR A 313 -50.00 -23.03 15.62
CA THR A 313 -48.83 -22.15 15.71
C THR A 313 -47.55 -22.89 15.39
N PHE A 314 -46.82 -22.44 14.39
CA PHE A 314 -45.45 -22.89 14.10
C PHE A 314 -44.45 -21.99 14.83
N THR A 315 -43.51 -22.62 15.56
CA THR A 315 -42.51 -21.94 16.40
C THR A 315 -41.11 -22.00 15.79
N SER A 316 -40.23 -21.07 16.17
CA SER A 316 -38.84 -21.07 15.70
C SER A 316 -38.04 -22.28 16.25
N PRO A 317 -37.32 -23.04 15.41
CA PRO A 317 -36.45 -24.13 15.86
C PRO A 317 -35.10 -23.64 16.42
N ILE A 318 -34.69 -22.41 16.10
CA ILE A 318 -33.38 -21.83 16.43
C ILE A 318 -33.52 -20.43 17.06
N ASN A 319 -32.46 -19.97 17.71
CA ASN A 319 -32.28 -18.54 17.97
C ASN A 319 -31.69 -17.90 16.70
N GLY A 320 -32.21 -16.76 16.25
CA GLY A 320 -31.69 -16.12 15.05
C GLY A 320 -32.49 -14.91 14.60
N VAL A 321 -32.28 -14.51 13.35
CA VAL A 321 -32.95 -13.37 12.71
C VAL A 321 -33.66 -13.85 11.45
N VAL A 322 -34.87 -13.33 11.21
CA VAL A 322 -35.61 -13.56 9.95
C VAL A 322 -34.88 -12.84 8.82
N VAL A 323 -34.31 -13.60 7.88
CA VAL A 323 -33.55 -13.04 6.74
C VAL A 323 -34.43 -12.79 5.52
N GLU A 324 -35.38 -13.69 5.25
CA GLU A 324 -36.28 -13.62 4.08
C GLU A 324 -37.66 -14.18 4.46
N LYS A 325 -38.73 -13.57 3.95
CA LYS A 325 -40.08 -14.14 3.94
C LYS A 325 -40.52 -14.50 2.51
N SER A 326 -40.40 -15.76 2.15
CA SER A 326 -40.72 -16.25 0.80
C SER A 326 -42.24 -16.48 0.62
N GLY A 327 -42.98 -15.43 0.26
CA GLY A 327 -44.41 -15.53 -0.09
C GLY A 327 -45.39 -15.71 1.08
N ALA A 328 -44.90 -15.63 2.33
CA ALA A 328 -45.69 -15.79 3.54
C ALA A 328 -46.23 -14.45 4.06
N PHE A 329 -47.54 -14.23 3.86
CA PHE A 329 -48.25 -13.04 4.32
C PHE A 329 -49.52 -13.42 5.07
N THR A 330 -50.04 -12.52 5.90
CA THR A 330 -51.35 -12.72 6.54
C THR A 330 -52.43 -12.90 5.47
N GLY A 331 -53.13 -14.03 5.49
CA GLY A 331 -54.11 -14.45 4.48
C GLY A 331 -53.55 -15.22 3.27
N SER A 332 -52.23 -15.39 3.12
CA SER A 332 -51.67 -16.12 1.97
C SER A 332 -51.93 -17.62 2.08
N ALA A 333 -52.37 -18.23 0.97
CA ALA A 333 -52.34 -19.67 0.80
C ALA A 333 -50.89 -20.15 0.62
N VAL A 334 -50.57 -21.31 1.19
CA VAL A 334 -49.25 -21.93 1.16
C VAL A 334 -49.38 -23.42 0.82
N ILE A 335 -48.42 -23.94 0.06
CA ILE A 335 -48.42 -25.33 -0.43
C ILE A 335 -47.31 -26.17 0.19
N VAL A 336 -47.48 -27.50 0.18
CA VAL A 336 -46.43 -28.46 0.55
C VAL A 336 -45.15 -28.19 -0.23
N GLY A 337 -44.01 -28.13 0.47
CA GLY A 337 -42.69 -27.89 -0.09
C GLY A 337 -42.32 -26.41 -0.29
N GLN A 338 -43.27 -25.48 -0.08
CA GLN A 338 -42.97 -24.04 -0.12
C GLN A 338 -42.13 -23.63 1.11
N ASN A 339 -41.05 -22.89 0.86
CA ASN A 339 -40.33 -22.15 1.89
C ASN A 339 -41.18 -20.96 2.32
N VAL A 340 -41.38 -20.79 3.62
CA VAL A 340 -42.20 -19.73 4.22
C VAL A 340 -41.35 -18.63 4.84
N MET A 341 -40.28 -19.02 5.52
CA MET A 341 -39.36 -18.11 6.20
C MET A 341 -37.95 -18.68 6.23
N ARG A 342 -36.95 -17.81 6.07
CA ARG A 342 -35.55 -18.12 6.33
C ARG A 342 -35.11 -17.48 7.63
N LEU A 343 -34.54 -18.29 8.52
CA LEU A 343 -33.89 -17.83 9.74
C LEU A 343 -32.40 -18.09 9.63
N THR A 344 -31.58 -17.18 10.15
CA THR A 344 -30.13 -17.37 10.28
C THR A 344 -29.71 -16.99 11.69
N ASP A 345 -28.96 -17.85 12.38
CA ASP A 345 -28.27 -17.43 13.60
C ASP A 345 -27.11 -16.50 13.23
N ARG A 346 -27.11 -15.29 13.81
CA ARG A 346 -26.09 -14.25 13.60
C ARG A 346 -25.16 -14.08 14.79
N SER A 347 -25.21 -14.99 15.77
CA SER A 347 -24.33 -15.02 16.95
C SER A 347 -22.83 -15.10 16.59
N THR A 348 -22.52 -15.75 15.47
CA THR A 348 -21.20 -15.76 14.82
C THR A 348 -21.38 -15.33 13.38
N MET A 349 -20.65 -14.31 12.94
CA MET A 349 -20.65 -13.85 11.56
C MET A 349 -19.42 -14.37 10.82
N TRP A 350 -19.53 -14.50 9.50
CA TRP A 350 -18.38 -14.79 8.65
C TRP A 350 -17.78 -13.50 8.12
N VAL A 351 -16.46 -13.49 7.96
CA VAL A 351 -15.71 -12.39 7.38
C VAL A 351 -14.89 -12.95 6.22
N ASP A 352 -15.32 -12.61 5.01
CA ASP A 352 -14.73 -13.06 3.77
C ASP A 352 -13.67 -12.05 3.32
N ALA A 353 -12.41 -12.37 3.63
CA ALA A 353 -11.23 -11.56 3.34
C ALA A 353 -10.64 -11.92 1.96
N ARG A 354 -10.37 -10.89 1.14
CA ARG A 354 -9.75 -11.02 -0.18
C ARG A 354 -8.23 -10.91 -0.05
N ILE A 355 -7.54 -12.05 0.01
CA ILE A 355 -6.09 -12.10 0.18
C ILE A 355 -5.39 -12.18 -1.18
N PRO A 356 -4.43 -11.29 -1.49
CA PRO A 356 -3.64 -11.38 -2.72
C PRO A 356 -2.84 -12.70 -2.80
N GLU A 357 -2.78 -13.30 -3.98
CA GLU A 357 -2.12 -14.59 -4.26
C GLU A 357 -0.73 -14.72 -3.61
N GLY A 358 0.15 -13.73 -3.79
CA GLY A 358 1.51 -13.71 -3.24
C GLY A 358 1.62 -13.69 -1.71
N SER A 359 0.51 -13.49 -0.98
CA SER A 359 0.46 -13.62 0.48
C SER A 359 -0.19 -14.92 0.97
N LEU A 360 -0.91 -15.64 0.11
CA LEU A 360 -1.70 -16.82 0.50
C LEU A 360 -0.84 -17.95 1.09
N GLY A 361 0.38 -18.16 0.56
CA GLY A 361 1.28 -19.22 1.02
C GLY A 361 1.71 -19.14 2.50
N ARG A 362 1.41 -18.03 3.19
CA ARG A 362 1.65 -17.83 4.64
C ARG A 362 0.39 -18.01 5.48
N VAL A 363 -0.78 -17.98 4.86
CA VAL A 363 -2.09 -18.07 5.52
C VAL A 363 -2.48 -19.54 5.66
N ARG A 364 -2.95 -19.94 6.85
CA ARG A 364 -3.35 -21.31 7.17
C ARG A 364 -4.66 -21.31 7.97
N THR A 365 -5.46 -22.34 7.77
CA THR A 365 -6.63 -22.62 8.63
C THR A 365 -6.19 -22.76 10.09
N GLY A 366 -6.99 -22.20 11.01
CA GLY A 366 -6.69 -22.16 12.45
C GLY A 366 -5.81 -20.99 12.89
N GLN A 367 -5.42 -20.07 11.99
CA GLN A 367 -4.70 -18.85 12.38
C GLN A 367 -5.65 -17.83 13.03
N PRO A 368 -5.21 -17.14 14.10
CA PRO A 368 -5.92 -15.99 14.63
C PRO A 368 -5.82 -14.82 13.65
N GLY A 369 -6.89 -14.04 13.59
CA GLY A 369 -6.92 -12.79 12.87
C GLY A 369 -7.82 -11.77 13.53
N ARG A 370 -7.60 -10.50 13.22
CA ARG A 370 -8.29 -9.37 13.81
C ARG A 370 -9.06 -8.64 12.73
N VAL A 371 -10.32 -8.36 12.99
CA VAL A 371 -11.22 -7.70 12.04
C VAL A 371 -11.59 -6.32 12.59
N ARG A 372 -11.38 -5.30 11.76
CA ARG A 372 -11.66 -3.90 12.09
C ARG A 372 -12.71 -3.37 11.12
N VAL A 373 -13.84 -2.93 11.65
CA VAL A 373 -15.00 -2.45 10.87
C VAL A 373 -15.10 -0.93 11.03
N ASP A 374 -14.95 -0.17 9.94
CA ASP A 374 -14.96 1.30 9.99
C ASP A 374 -16.32 1.90 10.40
N ALA A 375 -17.41 1.16 10.21
CA ALA A 375 -18.76 1.53 10.67
C ALA A 375 -18.98 1.37 12.20
N LEU A 376 -18.02 0.75 12.89
CA LEU A 376 -17.99 0.61 14.35
C LEU A 376 -16.83 1.46 14.90
N ALA A 377 -16.86 1.77 16.20
CA ALA A 377 -15.98 2.77 16.83
C ALA A 377 -14.52 2.30 17.02
N GLY A 378 -13.91 1.70 16.00
CA GLY A 378 -12.52 1.26 16.01
C GLY A 378 -12.22 -0.03 16.76
N ASN A 379 -13.23 -0.70 17.33
CA ASN A 379 -13.06 -1.98 18.01
C ASN A 379 -12.43 -3.03 17.07
N LEU A 380 -11.29 -3.58 17.46
CA LEU A 380 -10.76 -4.79 16.84
C LEU A 380 -11.54 -5.97 17.41
N ILE A 381 -12.05 -6.83 16.54
CA ILE A 381 -12.77 -8.03 16.90
C ILE A 381 -11.91 -9.22 16.52
N GLU A 382 -11.60 -10.08 17.49
CA GLU A 382 -10.80 -11.28 17.26
C GLU A 382 -11.64 -12.37 16.60
N GLY A 383 -11.00 -13.15 15.72
CA GLY A 383 -11.62 -14.26 15.01
C GLY A 383 -10.57 -15.23 14.50
N GLU A 384 -11.03 -16.32 13.88
CA GLU A 384 -10.20 -17.43 13.44
C GLU A 384 -10.42 -17.74 11.96
N VAL A 385 -9.36 -18.06 11.21
CA VAL A 385 -9.43 -18.51 9.82
C VAL A 385 -10.01 -19.92 9.77
N ILE A 386 -11.30 -20.05 9.43
CA ILE A 386 -11.99 -21.35 9.39
C ILE A 386 -11.89 -22.05 8.03
N PHE A 387 -11.74 -21.30 6.93
CA PHE A 387 -11.72 -21.87 5.59
C PHE A 387 -10.96 -20.99 4.59
N ILE A 388 -10.25 -21.64 3.66
CA ILE A 388 -9.54 -21.00 2.55
C ILE A 388 -10.16 -21.58 1.27
N HIS A 389 -10.75 -20.73 0.42
CA HIS A 389 -11.36 -21.21 -0.81
C HIS A 389 -10.28 -21.74 -1.78
N PRO A 390 -10.53 -22.87 -2.48
CA PRO A 390 -9.58 -23.46 -3.42
C PRO A 390 -9.46 -22.65 -4.73
N ASN A 391 -10.45 -21.80 -5.02
CA ASN A 391 -10.53 -21.02 -6.25
C ASN A 391 -10.18 -19.54 -5.97
N PHE A 392 -9.52 -18.92 -6.93
CA PHE A 392 -9.23 -17.48 -6.92
C PHE A 392 -10.28 -16.73 -7.74
N ASP A 393 -10.53 -15.47 -7.36
CA ASP A 393 -11.27 -14.51 -8.19
C ASP A 393 -10.33 -14.06 -9.33
N GLU A 394 -10.63 -14.49 -10.57
CA GLU A 394 -9.77 -14.28 -11.75
C GLU A 394 -9.55 -12.79 -12.08
N MET A 395 -10.55 -11.94 -11.82
CA MET A 395 -10.50 -10.51 -12.11
C MET A 395 -9.60 -9.76 -11.14
N THR A 396 -9.62 -10.13 -9.86
CA THR A 396 -8.87 -9.44 -8.80
C THR A 396 -7.58 -10.16 -8.39
N ARG A 397 -7.39 -11.41 -8.83
CA ARG A 397 -6.31 -12.34 -8.39
C ARG A 397 -6.21 -12.44 -6.86
N THR A 398 -7.36 -12.51 -6.21
CA THR A 398 -7.47 -12.71 -4.76
C THR A 398 -8.06 -14.08 -4.43
N ALA A 399 -7.52 -14.72 -3.41
CA ALA A 399 -8.15 -15.86 -2.77
C ALA A 399 -9.14 -15.38 -1.72
N LEU A 400 -10.28 -16.06 -1.63
CA LEU A 400 -11.27 -15.80 -0.57
C LEU A 400 -10.88 -16.62 0.67
N VAL A 401 -10.58 -15.93 1.77
CA VAL A 401 -10.28 -16.54 3.07
C VAL A 401 -11.37 -16.14 4.04
N ARG A 402 -12.06 -17.15 4.58
CA ARG A 402 -13.21 -16.99 5.45
C ARG A 402 -12.79 -17.14 6.91
N MET A 403 -13.09 -16.11 7.69
CA MET A 403 -12.87 -16.07 9.13
C MET A 403 -14.21 -16.13 9.88
N ALA A 404 -14.24 -16.78 11.04
CA ALA A 404 -15.37 -16.72 11.97
C ALA A 404 -15.13 -15.64 13.03
N VAL A 405 -16.13 -14.80 13.29
CA VAL A 405 -16.05 -13.67 14.22
C VAL A 405 -17.30 -13.64 15.11
N PRO A 406 -17.17 -13.58 16.46
CA PRO A 406 -18.32 -13.53 17.35
C PRO A 406 -19.06 -12.17 17.26
N ASN A 407 -20.38 -12.22 17.37
CA ASN A 407 -21.28 -11.07 17.24
C ASN A 407 -22.39 -11.08 18.32
N PRO A 408 -22.05 -11.10 19.62
CA PRO A 408 -23.04 -11.21 20.69
C PRO A 408 -24.01 -10.02 20.73
N ASP A 409 -23.54 -8.82 20.39
CA ASP A 409 -24.33 -7.57 20.42
C ASP A 409 -25.19 -7.35 19.16
N GLY A 410 -25.09 -8.22 18.15
CA GLY A 410 -25.81 -8.07 16.87
C GLY A 410 -25.41 -6.84 16.05
N LEU A 411 -24.26 -6.24 16.35
CA LEU A 411 -23.75 -5.03 15.71
C LEU A 411 -23.19 -5.28 14.31
N LEU A 412 -22.59 -6.45 14.08
CA LEU A 412 -22.10 -6.87 12.76
C LEU A 412 -23.28 -7.29 11.89
N ARG A 413 -23.33 -6.73 10.67
CA ARG A 413 -24.38 -6.98 9.68
C ARG A 413 -23.75 -7.43 8.36
N ALA A 414 -24.44 -8.33 7.66
CA ALA A 414 -24.04 -8.75 6.33
C ALA A 414 -23.91 -7.55 5.37
N GLY A 415 -22.93 -7.61 4.47
CA GLY A 415 -22.62 -6.55 3.51
C GLY A 415 -21.78 -5.39 4.07
N MET A 416 -21.45 -5.37 5.37
CA MET A 416 -20.51 -4.39 5.92
C MET A 416 -19.09 -4.62 5.39
N TYR A 417 -18.39 -3.52 5.10
CA TYR A 417 -16.96 -3.50 4.79
C TYR A 417 -16.13 -3.64 6.07
N ALA A 418 -15.06 -4.42 5.98
CA ALA A 418 -14.10 -4.63 7.06
C ALA A 418 -12.67 -4.66 6.52
N VAL A 419 -11.72 -4.50 7.42
CA VAL A 419 -10.30 -4.79 7.20
C VAL A 419 -9.94 -6.01 8.05
N ALA A 420 -9.47 -7.07 7.41
CA ALA A 420 -8.93 -8.24 8.11
C ALA A 420 -7.40 -8.10 8.22
N GLU A 421 -6.86 -8.32 9.41
CA GLU A 421 -5.44 -8.42 9.70
C GLU A 421 -5.16 -9.83 10.24
N ILE A 422 -4.56 -10.68 9.41
CA ILE A 422 -4.22 -12.07 9.79
C ILE A 422 -2.77 -12.09 10.23
N ASP A 423 -2.52 -12.60 11.43
CA ASP A 423 -1.19 -12.67 12.01
C ASP A 423 -0.46 -13.91 11.48
N THR A 424 0.28 -13.74 10.38
CA THR A 424 1.09 -14.81 9.77
C THR A 424 2.53 -14.70 10.26
N GLY A 425 3.03 -15.68 11.02
CA GLY A 425 4.39 -15.61 11.57
C GLY A 425 4.95 -16.98 11.88
N SER A 426 6.26 -17.04 12.08
CA SER A 426 6.85 -18.20 12.76
C SER A 426 7.05 -17.91 14.24
N THR A 427 6.71 -18.90 15.07
CA THR A 427 7.02 -18.91 16.50
C THR A 427 8.50 -19.23 16.76
N ASP A 428 9.26 -19.59 15.71
CA ASP A 428 10.70 -19.86 15.80
C ASP A 428 11.45 -18.63 16.33
N GLN A 429 12.37 -18.88 17.27
CA GLN A 429 13.30 -17.86 17.77
C GLN A 429 14.36 -17.57 16.72
N VAL A 430 14.11 -16.57 15.89
CA VAL A 430 15.00 -16.18 14.79
C VAL A 430 15.77 -14.92 15.14
N THR A 431 17.00 -14.81 14.61
CA THR A 431 17.84 -13.61 14.77
C THR A 431 17.18 -12.44 14.06
N ILE A 432 16.79 -11.39 14.80
CA ILE A 432 16.09 -10.21 14.27
C ILE A 432 16.88 -8.92 14.49
N VAL A 433 16.80 -8.02 13.52
CA VAL A 433 17.32 -6.64 13.59
C VAL A 433 16.27 -5.64 13.12
N PRO A 434 16.34 -4.36 13.53
CA PRO A 434 15.53 -3.31 12.93
C PRO A 434 15.80 -3.20 11.42
N ARG A 435 14.76 -3.00 10.61
CA ARG A 435 14.86 -2.83 9.15
C ARG A 435 15.83 -1.71 8.76
N GLU A 436 15.87 -0.65 9.56
CA GLU A 436 16.75 0.50 9.37
C GLU A 436 18.25 0.11 9.36
N ALA A 437 18.63 -0.94 10.07
CA ALA A 437 20.01 -1.40 10.16
C ALA A 437 20.52 -2.15 8.92
N VAL A 438 19.62 -2.59 8.03
CA VAL A 438 19.97 -3.33 6.82
C VAL A 438 20.02 -2.37 5.64
N ILE A 439 21.21 -2.20 5.06
CA ILE A 439 21.39 -1.52 3.78
C ILE A 439 21.19 -2.54 2.67
N ASP A 440 20.26 -2.28 1.75
CA ASP A 440 20.08 -3.06 0.52
C ASP A 440 20.66 -2.26 -0.66
N THR A 441 21.70 -2.78 -1.31
CA THR A 441 22.33 -2.17 -2.49
C THR A 441 21.82 -2.76 -3.80
N GLY A 442 20.76 -3.59 -3.76
CA GLY A 442 20.25 -4.37 -4.89
C GLY A 442 21.07 -5.62 -5.17
N GLU A 443 22.41 -5.50 -5.21
CA GLU A 443 23.33 -6.64 -5.38
C GLU A 443 23.64 -7.38 -4.08
N ALA A 444 23.65 -6.67 -2.95
CA ALA A 444 24.02 -7.21 -1.65
C ALA A 444 23.25 -6.54 -0.52
N ARG A 445 23.09 -7.27 0.58
CA ARG A 445 22.53 -6.75 1.83
C ARG A 445 23.64 -6.68 2.88
N LEU A 446 23.79 -5.51 3.49
CA LEU A 446 24.92 -5.13 4.32
C LEU A 446 24.43 -4.60 5.66
N VAL A 447 25.16 -4.93 6.72
CA VAL A 447 24.92 -4.47 8.08
C VAL A 447 26.26 -4.05 8.68
N PHE A 448 26.31 -2.90 9.37
CA PHE A 448 27.49 -2.47 10.09
C PHE A 448 27.46 -2.98 11.53
N VAL A 449 28.41 -3.86 11.87
CA VAL A 449 28.63 -4.33 13.25
C VAL A 449 29.64 -3.41 13.93
N SER A 450 29.30 -2.92 15.11
CA SER A 450 30.22 -2.15 15.95
C SER A 450 31.00 -3.08 16.87
N THR A 451 32.33 -3.04 16.76
CA THR A 451 33.25 -3.81 17.62
C THR A 451 33.75 -3.02 18.83
N GLY A 452 33.16 -1.84 19.08
CA GLY A 452 33.58 -0.90 20.10
C GLY A 452 34.64 0.11 19.62
N GLN A 453 35.00 1.06 20.48
CA GLN A 453 36.06 2.06 20.25
C GLN A 453 35.96 2.85 18.91
N GLY A 454 34.74 3.09 18.40
CA GLY A 454 34.53 3.80 17.12
C GLY A 454 34.86 2.98 15.87
N ARG A 455 35.01 1.66 16.00
CA ARG A 455 35.28 0.74 14.89
C ARG A 455 33.99 0.08 14.39
N PHE A 456 33.79 0.12 13.07
CA PHE A 456 32.65 -0.46 12.37
C PHE A 456 33.12 -1.40 11.26
N GLU A 457 32.51 -2.58 11.21
CA GLU A 457 32.80 -3.61 10.21
C GLU A 457 31.57 -3.81 9.30
N PRO A 458 31.68 -3.57 7.98
CA PRO A 458 30.62 -3.89 7.03
C PRO A 458 30.56 -5.41 6.82
N ARG A 459 29.45 -6.03 7.19
CA ARG A 459 29.23 -7.47 7.02
C ARG A 459 28.05 -7.73 6.08
N ARG A 460 28.24 -8.64 5.12
CA ARG A 460 27.17 -9.12 4.24
C ARG A 460 26.24 -10.03 5.04
N VAL A 461 24.93 -9.86 4.88
CA VAL A 461 23.90 -10.65 5.57
C VAL A 461 22.90 -11.24 4.59
N ALA A 462 22.45 -12.46 4.85
CA ALA A 462 21.29 -13.04 4.19
C ALA A 462 20.05 -12.75 5.04
N VAL A 463 19.12 -11.92 4.54
CA VAL A 463 17.85 -11.65 5.24
C VAL A 463 16.75 -12.60 4.79
N GLY A 464 15.87 -12.97 5.72
CA GLY A 464 14.72 -13.83 5.51
C GLY A 464 13.41 -13.03 5.53
N LEU A 465 12.49 -13.44 6.41
CA LEU A 465 11.19 -12.78 6.57
C LEU A 465 11.34 -11.35 7.11
N ALA A 466 10.47 -10.44 6.65
CA ALA A 466 10.36 -9.07 7.16
C ALA A 466 9.05 -8.92 7.97
N GLY A 467 9.17 -8.73 9.28
CA GLY A 467 8.05 -8.59 10.20
C GLY A 467 7.25 -7.31 10.00
N SER A 468 5.99 -7.31 10.43
CA SER A 468 5.15 -6.10 10.41
C SER A 468 5.61 -5.02 11.39
N ASP A 469 6.42 -5.39 12.37
CA ASP A 469 6.79 -4.55 13.51
C ASP A 469 8.11 -3.79 13.27
N GLY A 470 8.51 -3.67 11.99
CA GLY A 470 9.76 -3.02 11.57
C GLY A 470 11.02 -3.89 11.74
N MET A 471 10.91 -5.12 12.25
CA MET A 471 12.02 -6.05 12.43
C MET A 471 12.19 -6.98 11.22
N ILE A 472 13.43 -7.35 10.89
CA ILE A 472 13.78 -8.26 9.80
C ILE A 472 14.59 -9.43 10.35
N GLN A 473 14.26 -10.64 9.90
CA GLN A 473 15.02 -11.85 10.18
C GLN A 473 16.35 -11.84 9.40
N ILE A 474 17.45 -12.15 10.08
CA ILE A 474 18.72 -12.51 9.44
C ILE A 474 18.91 -14.02 9.54
N VAL A 475 19.09 -14.66 8.40
CA VAL A 475 19.38 -16.09 8.24
C VAL A 475 20.86 -16.38 8.47
N SER A 476 21.74 -15.50 7.99
CA SER A 476 23.18 -15.60 8.23
C SER A 476 23.89 -14.24 8.16
N GLY A 477 25.00 -14.12 8.91
CA GLY A 477 25.90 -12.96 8.90
C GLY A 477 26.14 -12.34 10.27
N VAL A 478 25.10 -12.16 11.09
CA VAL A 478 25.25 -11.64 12.47
C VAL A 478 24.82 -12.66 13.52
N SER A 479 25.45 -12.58 14.69
CA SER A 479 25.13 -13.39 15.86
C SER A 479 24.29 -12.61 16.88
N PRO A 480 23.42 -13.30 17.66
CA PRO A 480 22.72 -12.67 18.78
C PRO A 480 23.71 -12.00 19.75
N GLY A 481 23.37 -10.80 20.22
CA GLY A 481 24.19 -9.99 21.11
C GLY A 481 25.21 -9.07 20.43
N GLU A 482 25.47 -9.20 19.12
CA GLU A 482 26.30 -8.23 18.39
C GLU A 482 25.62 -6.85 18.36
N ALA A 483 26.41 -5.77 18.44
CA ALA A 483 25.90 -4.40 18.35
C ALA A 483 25.87 -3.93 16.90
N VAL A 484 24.69 -3.64 16.37
CA VAL A 484 24.46 -3.30 14.96
C VAL A 484 24.01 -1.84 14.82
N VAL A 485 24.54 -1.11 13.84
CA VAL A 485 24.16 0.29 13.58
C VAL A 485 22.76 0.38 12.98
N SER A 486 21.87 1.14 13.62
CA SER A 486 20.50 1.44 13.14
C SER A 486 20.34 2.86 12.58
N SER A 487 21.22 3.79 12.97
CA SER A 487 21.18 5.20 12.53
C SER A 487 22.58 5.72 12.21
N GLY A 488 22.71 6.56 11.19
CA GLY A 488 23.99 7.06 10.65
C GLY A 488 24.67 6.13 9.61
N GLN A 489 24.04 5.00 9.28
CA GLN A 489 24.53 3.94 8.40
C GLN A 489 24.91 4.40 6.99
N PHE A 490 24.21 5.40 6.42
CA PHE A 490 24.53 5.97 5.10
C PHE A 490 25.86 6.74 5.08
N LEU A 491 26.18 7.44 6.18
CA LEU A 491 27.44 8.18 6.30
C LEU A 491 28.63 7.21 6.48
N LEU A 492 28.41 6.11 7.22
CA LEU A 492 29.40 5.04 7.37
C LEU A 492 29.68 4.32 6.02
N ASP A 493 28.63 4.03 5.24
CA ASP A 493 28.75 3.45 3.89
C ASP A 493 29.46 4.40 2.91
N SER A 494 29.16 5.70 3.00
CA SER A 494 29.84 6.73 2.19
C SER A 494 31.34 6.80 2.49
N GLU A 495 31.72 6.80 3.77
CA GLU A 495 33.12 6.80 4.21
C GLU A 495 33.85 5.48 3.88
N SER A 496 33.19 4.32 4.04
CA SER A 496 33.80 3.03 3.71
C SER A 496 34.08 2.91 2.22
N ARG A 497 33.13 3.30 1.36
CA ARG A 497 33.30 3.31 -0.10
C ARG A 497 34.37 4.31 -0.53
N LEU A 498 34.44 5.48 0.08
CA LEU A 498 35.48 6.48 -0.20
C LEU A 498 36.87 5.93 0.14
N ARG A 499 37.05 5.34 1.32
CA ARG A 499 38.33 4.70 1.70
C ARG A 499 38.68 3.52 0.80
N GLU A 500 37.73 2.66 0.45
CA GLU A 500 37.96 1.59 -0.52
C GLU A 500 38.39 2.11 -1.90
N ALA A 501 37.76 3.18 -2.39
CA ALA A 501 38.11 3.79 -3.67
C ALA A 501 39.52 4.41 -3.64
N ILE A 502 39.86 5.12 -2.57
CA ILE A 502 41.19 5.68 -2.34
C ILE A 502 42.24 4.56 -2.26
N GLN A 503 41.98 3.49 -1.50
CA GLN A 503 42.89 2.34 -1.41
C GLN A 503 43.09 1.66 -2.77
N LYS A 504 42.01 1.44 -3.54
CA LYS A 504 42.09 0.88 -4.92
C LYS A 504 42.86 1.79 -5.87
N PHE A 505 42.78 3.11 -5.70
CA PHE A 505 43.55 4.08 -6.49
C PHE A 505 45.04 4.06 -6.12
N LEU A 506 45.35 4.06 -4.81
CA LEU A 506 46.72 4.00 -4.29
C LEU A 506 47.43 2.68 -4.65
N SER A 507 46.74 1.54 -4.57
CA SER A 507 47.32 0.25 -5.00
C SER A 507 47.56 0.18 -6.51
N LYS A 508 46.70 0.80 -7.32
CA LYS A 508 46.88 0.86 -8.79
C LYS A 508 48.01 1.80 -9.23
N GLY A 509 48.36 2.79 -8.40
CA GLY A 509 49.54 3.65 -8.61
C GLY A 509 50.87 2.96 -8.30
N ALA A 510 50.87 1.78 -7.65
CA ALA A 510 52.08 1.05 -7.29
C ALA A 510 52.56 0.05 -8.36
N GLU A 511 51.76 -0.26 -9.39
CA GLU A 511 52.09 -1.30 -10.39
C GLU A 511 52.53 -0.76 -11.77
N THR A 512 52.61 0.56 -11.97
CA THR A 512 53.19 1.13 -13.21
C THR A 512 54.71 1.21 -13.13
N GLY A 513 55.36 0.03 -13.17
CA GLY A 513 56.79 -0.16 -12.87
C GLY A 513 57.56 -1.10 -13.81
N GLY A 514 57.09 -1.33 -15.03
CA GLY A 514 57.90 -1.87 -16.14
C GLY A 514 57.84 -3.38 -16.40
N GLN A 515 57.34 -3.77 -17.58
CA GLN A 515 58.11 -4.40 -18.67
C GLN A 515 57.16 -4.92 -19.76
N SER A 516 57.53 -4.68 -21.03
CA SER A 516 56.80 -5.15 -22.19
C SER A 516 57.42 -6.45 -22.73
N SER A 517 56.63 -7.52 -22.88
CA SER A 517 56.99 -8.61 -23.80
C SER A 517 55.77 -9.41 -24.28
N THR A 518 55.52 -9.28 -25.59
CA THR A 518 55.05 -10.28 -26.55
C THR A 518 54.63 -11.67 -26.03
N ASN A 519 53.35 -12.04 -26.22
CA ASN A 519 52.95 -13.11 -27.15
C ASN A 519 51.43 -13.34 -27.21
N GLN A 520 50.94 -13.61 -28.42
CA GLN A 520 49.67 -14.29 -28.69
C GLN A 520 49.96 -15.81 -28.69
N PRO A 521 49.03 -16.70 -28.29
CA PRO A 521 48.20 -17.34 -29.31
C PRO A 521 46.78 -17.81 -28.89
N ALA A 522 45.94 -17.97 -29.93
CA ALA A 522 44.93 -19.02 -30.16
C ALA A 522 43.79 -19.34 -29.16
N SER A 523 42.56 -19.33 -29.70
CA SER A 523 41.39 -20.08 -29.22
C SER A 523 41.55 -21.60 -29.38
N PRO A 524 40.70 -22.41 -28.72
CA PRO A 524 39.88 -23.35 -29.49
C PRO A 524 38.37 -23.37 -29.11
N GLN A 525 37.60 -24.10 -29.91
CA GLN A 525 36.12 -24.13 -29.93
C GLN A 525 35.45 -25.12 -28.94
N GLU A 526 34.15 -24.86 -28.73
CA GLU A 526 33.01 -25.81 -28.67
C GLU A 526 33.01 -27.05 -27.73
N GLY A 527 31.93 -27.13 -26.94
CA GLY A 527 31.51 -28.33 -26.23
C GLY A 527 30.13 -28.16 -25.59
N SER A 528 29.08 -28.68 -26.24
CA SER A 528 27.71 -28.85 -25.70
C SER A 528 27.22 -30.23 -26.12
N PRO A 529 26.42 -30.94 -25.30
CA PRO A 529 24.97 -30.81 -25.49
C PRO A 529 24.06 -31.07 -24.26
N SER A 530 22.87 -30.42 -24.26
CA SER A 530 21.53 -30.92 -23.81
C SER A 530 21.31 -31.41 -22.35
N SER A 531 20.13 -31.33 -21.72
CA SER A 531 18.74 -31.08 -22.19
C SER A 531 17.86 -30.44 -21.07
N GLY A 532 16.78 -29.74 -21.46
CA GLY A 532 15.76 -29.14 -20.55
C GLY A 532 14.66 -30.11 -20.08
N PRO A 533 13.42 -29.67 -19.71
CA PRO A 533 12.67 -28.50 -20.22
C PRO A 533 12.19 -27.46 -19.14
N ALA A 534 12.12 -26.16 -19.48
CA ALA A 534 10.92 -25.32 -19.76
C ALA A 534 9.90 -25.15 -18.59
N THR A 535 9.42 -23.95 -18.23
CA THR A 535 8.77 -22.92 -19.09
C THR A 535 8.89 -21.48 -18.50
N ALA A 536 8.72 -20.45 -19.34
CA ALA A 536 8.99 -19.01 -19.09
C ALA A 536 7.67 -18.17 -18.97
N PRO A 537 7.62 -16.81 -18.97
CA PRO A 537 8.71 -15.79 -19.00
C PRO A 537 8.53 -14.52 -18.10
N PRO A 538 9.62 -13.74 -17.88
CA PRO A 538 9.55 -12.31 -17.51
C PRO A 538 10.00 -11.35 -18.64
N ALA A 539 9.89 -10.05 -18.36
CA ALA A 539 9.95 -8.92 -19.30
C ALA A 539 11.23 -8.80 -20.18
N ARG A 540 11.06 -8.21 -21.37
CA ARG A 540 12.15 -7.80 -22.27
C ARG A 540 12.58 -6.35 -21.99
N THR A 541 13.81 -6.15 -21.53
CA THR A 541 14.59 -4.92 -21.76
C THR A 541 15.42 -5.09 -23.03
N PRO A 542 15.35 -4.17 -24.02
CA PRO A 542 16.29 -4.17 -25.15
C PRO A 542 17.66 -3.61 -24.73
N ASP A 543 18.70 -4.29 -25.18
CA ASP A 543 20.12 -4.01 -24.97
C ASP A 543 20.57 -2.71 -25.70
N PRO A 544 21.29 -1.78 -25.05
CA PRO A 544 21.67 -0.49 -25.65
C PRO A 544 22.89 -0.57 -26.60
N THR A 545 23.28 -1.76 -27.05
CA THR A 545 24.56 -1.97 -27.78
C THR A 545 24.44 -2.57 -29.19
N ALA A 546 23.24 -2.63 -29.77
CA ALA A 546 23.05 -3.08 -31.15
C ALA A 546 23.40 -1.99 -32.19
N ALA A 547 24.30 -2.30 -33.12
CA ALA A 547 24.62 -1.43 -34.26
C ALA A 547 23.36 -1.15 -35.11
N SER A 548 23.17 0.12 -35.49
CA SER A 548 21.98 0.54 -36.25
C SER A 548 21.94 -0.15 -37.62
N PRO A 549 20.82 -0.76 -38.03
CA PRO A 549 20.69 -1.30 -39.39
C PRO A 549 20.78 -0.16 -40.40
N THR A 550 21.46 -0.39 -41.52
CA THR A 550 21.71 0.63 -42.56
C THR A 550 20.44 0.88 -43.39
N VAL A 551 19.47 1.57 -42.79
CA VAL A 551 18.24 2.02 -43.48
C VAL A 551 18.63 3.01 -44.57
N THR A 552 18.09 2.82 -45.78
CA THR A 552 18.39 3.69 -46.93
C THR A 552 17.77 5.08 -46.75
N ALA A 553 18.29 6.08 -47.46
CA ALA A 553 17.75 7.45 -47.39
C ALA A 553 16.26 7.53 -47.78
N GLU A 554 15.81 6.71 -48.72
CA GLU A 554 14.41 6.62 -49.12
C GLU A 554 13.54 5.98 -48.03
N GLN A 555 13.98 4.86 -47.46
CA GLN A 555 13.28 4.20 -46.35
C GLN A 555 13.16 5.12 -45.12
N GLN A 556 14.23 5.84 -44.80
CA GLN A 556 14.22 6.86 -43.74
C GLN A 556 13.17 7.95 -44.04
N GLN A 557 13.13 8.49 -45.26
CA GLN A 557 12.17 9.52 -45.65
C GLN A 557 10.72 9.04 -45.53
N LYS A 558 10.42 7.78 -45.89
CA LYS A 558 9.07 7.20 -45.72
C LYS A 558 8.73 6.96 -44.25
N ALA A 559 9.69 6.53 -43.43
CA ALA A 559 9.48 6.30 -42.00
C ALA A 559 9.24 7.62 -41.26
N ASP A 560 10.05 8.64 -41.56
CA ASP A 560 9.90 9.99 -41.04
C ASP A 560 8.53 10.59 -41.39
N ALA A 561 8.02 10.35 -42.61
CA ALA A 561 6.69 10.79 -43.02
C ALA A 561 5.56 10.10 -42.22
N ALA A 562 5.63 8.78 -42.00
CA ALA A 562 4.67 8.07 -41.18
C ALA A 562 4.67 8.53 -39.71
N LEU A 563 5.87 8.77 -39.15
CA LEU A 563 6.04 9.32 -37.80
C LEU A 563 5.47 10.74 -37.69
N ALA A 564 5.68 11.59 -38.71
CA ALA A 564 5.13 12.95 -38.74
C ALA A 564 3.59 12.97 -38.78
N GLU A 565 2.94 12.10 -39.56
CA GLU A 565 1.46 12.01 -39.56
C GLU A 565 0.91 11.50 -38.21
N TYR A 566 1.57 10.53 -37.57
CA TYR A 566 1.19 10.12 -36.21
C TYR A 566 1.35 11.26 -35.19
N LEU A 567 2.44 12.04 -35.27
CA LEU A 567 2.69 13.14 -34.33
C LEU A 567 1.64 14.26 -34.48
N LYS A 568 1.12 14.52 -35.69
CA LYS A 568 -0.04 15.41 -35.88
C LYS A 568 -1.30 14.88 -35.19
N LEU A 569 -1.56 13.58 -35.26
CA LEU A 569 -2.73 12.96 -34.62
C LEU A 569 -2.62 12.99 -33.08
N SER A 570 -1.47 12.59 -32.52
CA SER A 570 -1.24 12.62 -31.06
C SER A 570 -1.30 14.04 -30.50
N THR A 571 -0.70 15.03 -31.18
CA THR A 571 -0.80 16.44 -30.78
C THR A 571 -2.22 16.97 -30.90
N THR A 572 -3.00 16.58 -31.93
CA THR A 572 -4.42 16.98 -32.05
C THR A 572 -5.29 16.41 -30.92
N LEU A 573 -5.01 15.18 -30.47
CA LEU A 573 -5.71 14.56 -29.33
C LEU A 573 -5.33 15.18 -27.99
N GLY A 574 -4.02 15.40 -27.76
CA GLY A 574 -3.47 15.94 -26.52
C GLY A 574 -3.58 17.46 -26.38
N ALA A 575 -3.80 18.21 -27.46
CA ALA A 575 -3.84 19.67 -27.45
C ALA A 575 -4.90 20.22 -26.48
N VAL A 576 -4.49 21.14 -25.61
CA VAL A 576 -5.41 21.95 -24.80
C VAL A 576 -6.20 22.87 -25.75
N GLN A 577 -7.48 22.55 -25.95
CA GLN A 577 -8.42 23.36 -26.72
C GLN A 577 -8.59 24.71 -26.01
N LYS A 578 -7.87 25.74 -26.47
CA LYS A 578 -8.13 27.13 -26.07
C LYS A 578 -9.28 27.65 -26.92
N SER A 579 -10.30 28.21 -26.26
CA SER A 579 -11.60 28.64 -26.81
C SER A 579 -12.56 27.50 -27.20
N GLY A 580 -13.86 27.79 -27.16
CA GLY A 580 -14.96 26.81 -27.20
C GLY A 580 -15.27 26.23 -28.58
N ALA A 581 -14.27 25.77 -29.32
CA ALA A 581 -14.48 24.92 -30.48
C ALA A 581 -14.86 23.51 -30.02
N ALA A 582 -15.91 22.94 -30.62
CA ALA A 582 -16.23 21.54 -30.41
C ALA A 582 -15.10 20.66 -30.97
N PRO A 583 -14.69 19.57 -30.29
CA PRO A 583 -13.71 18.64 -30.85
C PRO A 583 -14.23 18.02 -32.15
N PRO A 584 -13.36 17.72 -33.13
CA PRO A 584 -13.78 17.08 -34.37
C PRO A 584 -14.46 15.72 -34.08
N PRO A 585 -15.53 15.35 -34.80
CA PRO A 585 -16.31 14.14 -34.52
C PRO A 585 -15.51 12.84 -34.68
N SER A 586 -14.50 12.88 -35.54
CA SER A 586 -13.47 11.86 -35.74
C SER A 586 -12.20 12.50 -36.29
N LEU A 587 -11.08 11.80 -36.15
CA LEU A 587 -9.82 12.11 -36.83
C LEU A 587 -9.78 11.40 -38.19
N ASP A 588 -9.23 12.07 -39.20
CA ASP A 588 -8.92 11.44 -40.48
C ASP A 588 -7.62 10.62 -40.38
N MET A 589 -7.73 9.32 -40.63
CA MET A 589 -6.61 8.38 -40.64
C MET A 589 -6.01 8.18 -42.05
N SER A 590 -6.60 8.78 -43.09
CA SER A 590 -6.23 8.54 -44.50
C SER A 590 -4.75 8.82 -44.79
N ALA A 591 -4.21 9.92 -44.26
CA ALA A 591 -2.82 10.32 -44.43
C ALA A 591 -1.85 9.31 -43.77
N LEU A 592 -2.15 8.86 -42.55
CA LEU A 592 -1.30 7.87 -41.86
C LEU A 592 -1.36 6.50 -42.53
N ILE A 593 -2.55 6.06 -43.00
CA ILE A 593 -2.70 4.80 -43.75
C ILE A 593 -1.91 4.86 -45.07
N SER A 594 -1.98 5.98 -45.80
CA SER A 594 -1.22 6.21 -47.03
C SER A 594 0.30 6.23 -46.79
N ALA A 595 0.74 6.86 -45.69
CA ALA A 595 2.14 6.86 -45.28
C ALA A 595 2.62 5.45 -44.89
N ALA A 596 1.81 4.68 -44.16
CA ALA A 596 2.11 3.29 -43.80
C ALA A 596 2.20 2.36 -45.01
N HIS A 597 1.31 2.49 -45.99
CA HIS A 597 1.40 1.75 -47.26
C HIS A 597 2.65 2.14 -48.07
N SER A 598 2.98 3.44 -48.12
CA SER A 598 4.19 3.94 -48.79
C SER A 598 5.47 3.42 -48.11
N LEU A 599 5.46 3.32 -46.78
CA LEU A 599 6.55 2.78 -45.99
C LEU A 599 6.68 1.26 -46.17
N HIS A 600 5.56 0.52 -46.22
CA HIS A 600 5.56 -0.92 -46.49
C HIS A 600 6.21 -1.24 -47.84
N GLY A 601 5.88 -0.48 -48.90
CA GLY A 601 6.54 -0.62 -50.20
C GLY A 601 8.06 -0.38 -50.14
N ALA A 602 8.52 0.63 -49.40
CA ALA A 602 9.95 0.93 -49.25
C ALA A 602 10.71 -0.07 -48.35
N LEU A 603 10.01 -0.70 -47.39
CA LEU A 603 10.56 -1.71 -46.48
C LEU A 603 10.36 -3.15 -46.98
N SER A 604 9.77 -3.37 -48.16
CA SER A 604 9.47 -4.72 -48.62
C SER A 604 10.74 -5.56 -48.81
N GLY A 605 10.74 -6.80 -48.30
CA GLY A 605 11.91 -7.67 -48.24
C GLY A 605 12.91 -7.35 -47.12
N THR A 606 12.63 -6.36 -46.25
CA THR A 606 13.45 -6.08 -45.05
C THR A 606 12.87 -6.73 -43.80
N LYS A 607 13.68 -6.86 -42.74
CA LYS A 607 13.21 -7.35 -41.42
C LYS A 607 12.18 -6.41 -40.77
N GLN A 608 12.07 -5.18 -41.24
CA GLN A 608 11.19 -4.13 -40.72
C GLN A 608 9.86 -4.04 -41.48
N GLU A 609 9.64 -4.84 -42.53
CA GLU A 609 8.42 -4.83 -43.36
C GLU A 609 7.13 -4.99 -42.54
N SER A 610 7.15 -5.88 -41.55
CA SER A 610 6.01 -6.15 -40.66
C SER A 610 5.59 -4.94 -39.83
N LEU A 611 6.54 -4.07 -39.42
CA LEU A 611 6.25 -2.87 -38.64
C LEU A 611 5.38 -1.88 -39.44
N ALA A 612 5.61 -1.75 -40.74
CA ALA A 612 4.80 -0.91 -41.61
C ALA A 612 3.40 -1.48 -41.86
N VAL A 613 3.31 -2.81 -42.03
CA VAL A 613 2.03 -3.52 -42.16
C VAL A 613 1.18 -3.38 -40.90
N ASP A 614 1.76 -3.59 -39.72
CA ASP A 614 1.04 -3.54 -38.45
C ASP A 614 0.67 -2.10 -38.06
N LEU A 615 1.51 -1.11 -38.40
CA LEU A 615 1.13 0.31 -38.33
C LEU A 615 -0.07 0.63 -39.24
N GLY A 616 -0.07 0.14 -40.48
CA GLY A 616 -1.18 0.32 -41.42
C GLY A 616 -2.48 -0.30 -40.91
N LYS A 617 -2.43 -1.52 -40.37
CA LYS A 617 -3.60 -2.18 -39.74
C LYS A 617 -4.12 -1.40 -38.53
N ALA A 618 -3.22 -0.94 -37.64
CA ALA A 618 -3.61 -0.15 -36.48
C ALA A 618 -4.29 1.16 -36.90
N ALA A 619 -3.71 1.89 -37.87
CA ALA A 619 -4.30 3.11 -38.39
C ALA A 619 -5.66 2.89 -39.08
N ALA A 620 -5.81 1.77 -39.80
CA ALA A 620 -7.06 1.37 -40.44
C ALA A 620 -8.16 1.01 -39.41
N ALA A 621 -7.81 0.42 -38.26
CA ALA A 621 -8.77 0.10 -37.20
C ALA A 621 -9.40 1.34 -36.54
N LEU A 622 -8.71 2.49 -36.57
CA LEU A 622 -9.24 3.78 -36.10
C LEU A 622 -10.08 4.51 -37.18
N LYS A 623 -10.04 4.07 -38.45
CA LYS A 623 -10.76 4.71 -39.54
C LYS A 623 -12.28 4.53 -39.36
N ASP A 624 -13.04 5.58 -39.71
CA ASP A 624 -14.51 5.63 -39.66
C ASP A 624 -15.13 5.39 -38.26
N GLN A 625 -14.31 5.43 -37.19
CA GLN A 625 -14.74 5.32 -35.79
C GLN A 625 -15.03 6.70 -35.16
N PRO A 626 -15.97 6.82 -34.20
CA PRO A 626 -16.18 8.06 -33.44
C PRO A 626 -14.98 8.36 -32.53
N LEU A 627 -14.72 9.63 -32.23
CA LEU A 627 -13.55 10.08 -31.45
C LEU A 627 -13.34 9.31 -30.12
N THR A 628 -14.42 8.96 -29.42
CA THR A 628 -14.35 8.15 -28.18
C THR A 628 -13.74 6.76 -28.44
N ARG A 629 -14.15 6.09 -29.52
CA ARG A 629 -13.62 4.77 -29.89
C ARG A 629 -12.22 4.87 -30.49
N GLN A 630 -11.92 5.95 -31.22
CA GLN A 630 -10.55 6.24 -31.69
C GLN A 630 -9.57 6.40 -30.52
N ARG A 631 -9.98 7.07 -29.43
CA ARG A 631 -9.19 7.17 -28.18
C ARG A 631 -9.00 5.83 -27.49
N GLU A 632 -10.04 4.99 -27.45
CA GLU A 632 -9.92 3.64 -26.90
C GLU A 632 -8.91 2.78 -27.68
N LEU A 633 -8.91 2.86 -29.02
CA LEU A 633 -8.01 2.08 -29.89
C LEU A 633 -6.61 2.70 -30.04
N PHE A 634 -6.36 3.92 -29.52
CA PHE A 634 -5.12 4.67 -29.77
C PHE A 634 -3.87 4.00 -29.18
N SER A 635 -4.01 3.19 -28.12
CA SER A 635 -2.87 2.56 -27.42
C SER A 635 -2.14 1.53 -28.28
N ALA A 636 -2.87 0.77 -29.12
CA ALA A 636 -2.25 -0.14 -30.07
C ALA A 636 -1.50 0.62 -31.18
N LEU A 637 -2.01 1.78 -31.61
CA LEU A 637 -1.33 2.62 -32.59
C LEU A 637 -0.02 3.19 -32.02
N GLY A 638 -0.05 3.70 -30.78
CA GLY A 638 1.13 4.19 -30.07
C GLY A 638 2.23 3.13 -29.96
N GLU A 639 1.88 1.91 -29.57
CA GLU A 639 2.81 0.77 -29.47
C GLU A 639 3.53 0.50 -30.81
N LYS A 640 2.80 0.41 -31.94
CA LYS A 640 3.41 0.12 -33.25
C LYS A 640 4.28 1.26 -33.76
N VAL A 641 3.91 2.51 -33.47
CA VAL A 641 4.71 3.69 -33.83
C VAL A 641 5.99 3.78 -33.00
N ILE A 642 5.95 3.44 -31.71
CA ILE A 642 7.15 3.38 -30.87
C ILE A 642 8.10 2.29 -31.37
N ALA A 643 7.58 1.09 -31.71
CA ALA A 643 8.38 0.01 -32.29
C ALA A 643 9.05 0.41 -33.62
N LEU A 644 8.35 1.16 -34.48
CA LEU A 644 8.92 1.72 -35.71
C LEU A 644 10.01 2.77 -35.42
N ALA A 645 9.76 3.66 -34.46
CA ALA A 645 10.70 4.71 -34.05
C ALA A 645 11.99 4.13 -33.47
N ASP A 646 11.93 3.04 -32.71
CA ASP A 646 13.10 2.34 -32.19
C ASP A 646 13.89 1.62 -33.31
N ALA A 647 13.18 0.98 -34.25
CA ALA A 647 13.79 0.16 -35.30
C ALA A 647 14.50 0.97 -36.40
N VAL A 648 13.98 2.16 -36.72
CA VAL A 648 14.52 3.02 -37.80
C VAL A 648 15.33 4.21 -37.25
N ARG A 649 14.98 4.71 -36.06
CA ARG A 649 15.37 6.01 -35.48
C ARG A 649 14.93 7.20 -36.35
N PRO A 650 14.16 8.16 -35.82
CA PRO A 650 13.70 9.32 -36.58
C PRO A 650 14.88 10.22 -36.99
N SER A 651 14.73 10.98 -38.08
CA SER A 651 15.64 12.10 -38.33
C SER A 651 15.33 13.31 -37.44
N LYS A 652 16.32 14.22 -37.31
CA LYS A 652 16.17 15.48 -36.56
C LYS A 652 15.00 16.36 -37.05
N ALA A 653 14.51 16.18 -38.28
CA ALA A 653 13.38 16.93 -38.82
C ALA A 653 12.03 16.56 -38.18
N VAL A 654 11.87 15.31 -37.74
CA VAL A 654 10.62 14.81 -37.13
C VAL A 654 10.54 15.11 -35.64
N ALA A 655 11.69 15.17 -34.96
CA ALA A 655 11.76 15.37 -33.51
C ALA A 655 11.37 16.79 -33.05
N GLY A 656 11.35 17.76 -33.97
CA GLY A 656 10.93 19.14 -33.71
C GLY A 656 11.98 20.00 -32.99
N GLU A 657 12.03 21.28 -33.32
CA GLU A 657 13.01 22.22 -32.76
C GLU A 657 12.71 22.60 -31.30
N GLY A 658 11.44 22.55 -30.88
CA GLY A 658 10.99 23.02 -29.55
C GLY A 658 11.26 22.09 -28.36
N GLY A 659 11.90 20.93 -28.57
CA GLY A 659 12.08 19.88 -27.55
C GLY A 659 13.51 19.37 -27.38
N GLY A 660 14.51 20.10 -27.89
CA GLY A 660 15.91 19.66 -27.94
C GLY A 660 16.20 18.65 -29.05
N GLY A 661 15.25 18.42 -29.97
CA GLY A 661 15.38 17.46 -31.06
C GLY A 661 15.31 16.01 -30.60
N VAL A 662 14.59 15.70 -29.52
CA VAL A 662 14.44 14.35 -28.95
C VAL A 662 12.94 14.00 -28.87
N LEU A 663 12.57 12.75 -29.12
CA LEU A 663 11.19 12.28 -28.92
C LEU A 663 11.01 11.67 -27.53
N TYR A 664 9.88 11.95 -26.90
CA TYR A 664 9.54 11.52 -25.55
C TYR A 664 8.51 10.38 -25.63
N VAL A 665 8.81 9.25 -25.00
CA VAL A 665 7.89 8.12 -24.82
C VAL A 665 7.22 8.28 -23.45
N MET A 666 5.92 8.53 -23.47
CA MET A 666 5.10 8.78 -22.29
C MET A 666 4.17 7.61 -22.04
N HIS A 667 3.82 7.36 -20.78
CA HIS A 667 2.91 6.29 -20.36
C HIS A 667 1.70 6.84 -19.61
N CYS A 668 0.52 6.28 -19.90
CA CYS A 668 -0.73 6.60 -19.22
C CYS A 668 -1.24 5.36 -18.47
N PRO A 669 -1.18 5.31 -17.13
CA PRO A 669 -1.60 4.14 -16.35
C PRO A 669 -3.12 3.91 -16.36
N MET A 670 -3.89 4.88 -16.89
CA MET A 670 -5.34 4.82 -17.08
C MET A 670 -5.72 4.72 -18.58
N ALA A 671 -4.76 4.38 -19.46
CA ALA A 671 -5.09 4.11 -20.85
C ALA A 671 -6.02 2.88 -20.94
N PRO A 672 -7.03 2.87 -21.83
CA PRO A 672 -8.01 1.78 -21.97
C PRO A 672 -7.44 0.56 -22.69
N VAL A 673 -6.32 0.02 -22.19
CA VAL A 673 -5.55 -1.08 -22.78
C VAL A 673 -6.38 -2.34 -23.03
N ASP A 674 -7.33 -2.65 -22.15
CA ASP A 674 -8.23 -3.81 -22.28
C ASP A 674 -9.19 -3.73 -23.49
N LYS A 675 -9.46 -2.50 -23.97
CA LYS A 675 -10.39 -2.24 -25.07
C LYS A 675 -9.72 -1.92 -26.40
N GLY A 676 -8.44 -1.55 -26.35
CA GLY A 676 -7.64 -1.10 -27.49
C GLY A 676 -6.45 -1.97 -27.85
N GLY A 677 -5.91 -2.73 -26.88
CA GLY A 677 -4.62 -3.40 -26.99
C GLY A 677 -3.43 -2.43 -26.80
N GLY A 678 -2.24 -2.99 -26.55
CA GLY A 678 -1.00 -2.23 -26.32
C GLY A 678 -0.83 -1.72 -24.87
N ASN A 679 0.31 -1.08 -24.60
CA ASN A 679 0.79 -0.82 -23.23
C ASN A 679 0.37 0.54 -22.64
N GLY A 680 -0.45 1.34 -23.32
CA GLY A 680 -0.80 2.70 -22.89
C GLY A 680 0.30 3.76 -23.12
N ASP A 681 1.33 3.40 -23.89
CA ASP A 681 2.44 4.29 -24.25
C ASP A 681 2.13 5.12 -25.50
N TRP A 682 2.61 6.37 -25.55
CA TRP A 682 2.55 7.23 -26.73
C TRP A 682 3.83 8.05 -26.93
N LEU A 683 4.04 8.50 -28.18
CA LEU A 683 5.17 9.31 -28.59
C LEU A 683 4.76 10.79 -28.73
N GLN A 684 5.57 11.72 -28.22
CA GLN A 684 5.39 13.18 -28.37
C GLN A 684 6.72 13.93 -28.54
N THR A 685 6.67 15.16 -29.06
CA THR A 685 7.85 16.01 -29.36
C THR A 685 8.22 16.99 -28.24
N THR A 686 7.38 17.13 -27.21
CA THR A 686 7.60 18.08 -26.10
C THR A 686 7.74 17.34 -24.76
N PRO A 687 8.45 17.92 -23.77
CA PRO A 687 8.55 17.32 -22.44
C PRO A 687 7.26 17.46 -21.62
N ASN A 688 6.42 18.45 -21.91
CA ASN A 688 5.14 18.64 -21.22
C ASN A 688 4.14 17.56 -21.65
N VAL A 689 3.44 16.96 -20.68
CA VAL A 689 2.51 15.85 -20.94
C VAL A 689 1.30 16.34 -21.76
N ALA A 690 1.01 15.67 -22.88
CA ALA A 690 -0.17 15.91 -23.70
C ALA A 690 -0.91 14.58 -23.97
N ASN A 691 -1.68 14.13 -22.98
CA ASN A 691 -2.34 12.81 -22.96
C ASN A 691 -3.41 12.69 -24.07
N PRO A 692 -3.27 11.75 -25.02
CA PRO A 692 -4.21 11.59 -26.12
C PRO A 692 -5.47 10.77 -25.77
N PHE A 693 -5.43 9.98 -24.69
CA PHE A 693 -6.44 8.98 -24.35
C PHE A 693 -7.66 9.57 -23.63
N LEU A 694 -7.43 10.43 -22.63
CA LEU A 694 -8.47 10.81 -21.65
C LEU A 694 -9.12 12.18 -21.91
N GLY A 695 -8.97 12.70 -23.13
CA GLY A 695 -9.67 13.91 -23.57
C GLY A 695 -9.37 15.13 -22.69
N PRO A 696 -10.35 16.04 -22.46
CA PRO A 696 -10.12 17.26 -21.69
C PRO A 696 -9.93 17.04 -20.18
N GLU A 697 -10.29 15.87 -19.64
CA GLU A 697 -10.37 15.64 -18.19
C GLU A 697 -9.00 15.44 -17.54
N MET A 698 -8.01 14.88 -18.26
CA MET A 698 -6.69 14.54 -17.72
C MET A 698 -5.53 14.75 -18.72
N LYS A 699 -5.52 15.89 -19.43
CA LYS A 699 -4.49 16.17 -20.48
C LYS A 699 -3.05 16.17 -20.01
N GLU A 700 -2.82 16.62 -18.77
CA GLU A 700 -1.47 16.74 -18.20
C GLU A 700 -1.05 15.49 -17.41
N CYS A 701 -1.89 14.44 -17.38
CA CYS A 701 -1.63 13.20 -16.63
C CYS A 701 -0.85 12.18 -17.46
N GLY A 702 0.30 11.76 -16.96
CA GLY A 702 1.16 10.74 -17.57
C GLY A 702 2.60 10.84 -17.07
N SER A 703 3.38 9.77 -17.25
CA SER A 703 4.78 9.70 -16.81
C SER A 703 5.72 9.49 -17.99
N LEU A 704 6.87 10.18 -17.99
CA LEU A 704 7.94 9.91 -18.95
C LEU A 704 8.55 8.53 -18.68
N VAL A 705 8.57 7.67 -19.70
CA VAL A 705 9.21 6.34 -19.64
C VAL A 705 10.67 6.45 -20.06
N ARG A 706 10.91 7.03 -21.24
CA ARG A 706 12.23 7.16 -21.87
C ARG A 706 12.20 8.15 -23.03
N THR A 707 13.39 8.46 -23.56
CA THR A 707 13.58 9.34 -24.71
C THR A 707 14.23 8.60 -25.88
N ILE A 708 13.81 8.90 -27.11
CA ILE A 708 14.40 8.39 -28.36
C ILE A 708 15.19 9.52 -29.03
N THR A 709 16.51 9.37 -29.09
CA THR A 709 17.42 10.30 -29.77
C THR A 709 17.41 10.06 -31.29
N PRO A 710 17.38 11.12 -32.12
CA PRO A 710 17.35 11.00 -33.57
C PRO A 710 18.70 10.54 -34.13
N ARG A 711 18.69 10.02 -35.36
CA ARG A 711 19.91 9.66 -36.09
C ARG A 711 20.75 10.93 -36.39
N GLU A 712 22.03 10.90 -36.07
CA GLU A 712 22.97 11.94 -36.50
C GLU A 712 23.22 11.84 -38.01
N LYS A 713 23.41 12.97 -38.68
CA LYS A 713 23.77 12.96 -40.10
C LYS A 713 25.18 12.41 -40.24
N GLU A 714 25.33 11.29 -40.93
CA GLU A 714 26.60 10.89 -41.52
C GLU A 714 27.08 12.06 -42.41
N GLY A 715 28.19 12.68 -42.00
CA GLY A 715 28.79 13.77 -42.74
C GLY A 715 29.32 13.24 -44.07
N LYS A 716 29.03 13.96 -45.17
CA LYS A 716 29.68 13.67 -46.46
C LYS A 716 31.19 13.82 -46.29
N GLY A 717 31.90 12.70 -46.29
CA GLY A 717 33.33 12.68 -46.60
C GLY A 717 33.56 13.31 -47.98
N LYS A 718 34.60 14.12 -48.09
CA LYS A 718 35.14 14.59 -49.38
C LYS A 718 35.89 13.46 -50.08
#